data_AF-A0A1D8G257-F1
#
_entry.id   AF-A0A1D8G257-F1
#
_cell.length_a   1.000
_cell.length_b   1.000
_cell.length_c   1.000
_cell.angle_alpha   90.00
_cell.angle_beta   90.00
_cell.angle_gamma   90.00
#
_symmetry.space_group_name_H-M   'P 1'
#
loop_
_entity.id
_entity.type
_entity.pdbx_description
1 polymer ?
#
loop_
_entity_poly.entity_id
_entity_poly.type
_entity_poly.pdbx_seq_one_letter_code
_entity_poly.pdbx_strand_id
1 'polypeptide(L)'
;MASARSPRRRLAASVALVLAVTVGAGVLASPGATASPAAATGAPALVPMSTTSTTSSDAVLLPVGAEVVSAGETGHLTSRKDDTGATVLEWRRTADGSVTPLGSGTVGHDSGSDTVVTGDGGSVVHLRDMAPGADWSASFDLAAEFTAGAKLVGVIGRNLYVKVPTTADYHELWHLTEVDGAARKTKLSSGAYGMDYKVVASTGSRALLLGTNRVFSGAGFRTHFWQATMTVGSDEVVDRTGVESIGPWRATSTGALTADYTARVEYPSAGPRIVVDGDRVHRDFPLDAGQADARVAGILGDTLLYGVPGTADGQTPAPLYARSVTDATATPYRLLEHHSSVAHAPDGGLLVRGATADADGLFRVWVGDDGRPAATLVADTGRVKALAVTGSQVPATVDLERPGAIAPMEWTLTRADAALDVTLTHTATGRTRTERLAQPASGTRFAFTWDGLLDGASAPNGAYTWQVTATRADGSGAPATASGGFRVTREANPHDYNDNGSTDVLARDASGVLWRDDLLDWPSEGGIETAQRASIGRGWQIYDRIEAAGDLAGGPVGDLVARDTSGVLWLYQGTGAGNFTARTQIGKGWQIYATLTGGSDLTGDGRADLLATDTAGDLWLYRGTGSATAPFAARVRLGGGWQVYREITAVGDIAGGAAGDLVARDAAGVLWLYQGNGAGNFLARVRVGSGWNAFTHLVGAGDVDADGRPDLVAYGPNGTYVYRSTSSATAPFSRLTTTLYTGEGTAFDTIA
;
A
#
# COMPACT_ATOMS: atom_id res chain seq x y z
N MET A 1 -45.43 -37.62 -19.66
CA MET A 1 -44.02 -37.49 -20.09
C MET A 1 -43.98 -37.36 -21.61
N ALA A 2 -43.89 -36.14 -22.12
CA ALA A 2 -43.51 -35.84 -23.50
C ALA A 2 -43.25 -34.33 -23.59
N SER A 3 -42.03 -33.93 -23.93
CA SER A 3 -41.77 -32.61 -24.54
C SER A 3 -40.45 -32.68 -25.29
N ALA A 4 -40.50 -32.27 -26.55
CA ALA A 4 -39.46 -32.43 -27.55
C ALA A 4 -38.88 -31.08 -27.98
N ARG A 5 -37.54 -31.08 -28.11
CA ARG A 5 -36.66 -30.40 -29.07
C ARG A 5 -36.70 -28.87 -29.31
N SER A 6 -35.47 -28.35 -29.27
CA SER A 6 -34.92 -27.00 -29.53
C SER A 6 -35.05 -26.49 -30.98
N PRO A 7 -34.66 -25.22 -31.30
CA PRO A 7 -33.26 -24.97 -31.68
C PRO A 7 -32.64 -23.58 -31.34
N ARG A 8 -31.30 -23.56 -31.43
CA ARG A 8 -30.36 -22.42 -31.33
C ARG A 8 -30.30 -21.58 -32.64
N ARG A 9 -30.02 -20.27 -32.54
CA ARG A 9 -29.29 -19.41 -33.52
C ARG A 9 -28.65 -18.24 -32.75
N ARG A 10 -27.31 -18.11 -32.64
CA ARG A 10 -26.32 -17.48 -33.54
C ARG A 10 -26.70 -16.05 -33.97
N LEU A 11 -25.99 -15.04 -33.43
CA LEU A 11 -25.87 -13.69 -33.98
C LEU A 11 -24.38 -13.35 -34.13
N ALA A 12 -24.04 -12.84 -35.30
CA ALA A 12 -22.70 -12.71 -35.85
C ALA A 12 -22.09 -11.33 -35.54
N ALA A 13 -20.76 -11.31 -35.45
CA ALA A 13 -19.94 -10.11 -35.47
C ALA A 13 -19.94 -9.46 -36.87
N SER A 14 -19.78 -8.14 -36.93
CA SER A 14 -19.41 -7.43 -38.16
C SER A 14 -18.47 -6.28 -37.80
N VAL A 15 -17.22 -6.45 -38.23
CA VAL A 15 -16.11 -5.49 -38.19
C VAL A 15 -16.25 -4.58 -39.42
N ALA A 16 -16.10 -3.27 -39.25
CA ALA A 16 -15.93 -2.33 -40.36
C ALA A 16 -14.54 -1.69 -40.26
N LEU A 17 -13.72 -1.95 -41.27
CA LEU A 17 -12.38 -1.45 -41.50
C LEU A 17 -12.48 -0.39 -42.62
N VAL A 18 -11.95 0.82 -42.41
CA VAL A 18 -11.79 1.81 -43.48
C VAL A 18 -10.31 2.19 -43.59
N LEU A 19 -9.72 1.75 -44.69
CA LEU A 19 -8.41 2.14 -45.20
C LEU A 19 -8.58 3.43 -46.04
N ALA A 20 -7.70 4.41 -45.85
CA ALA A 20 -7.42 5.42 -46.87
C ALA A 20 -5.90 5.59 -46.98
N VAL A 21 -5.36 5.12 -48.10
CA VAL A 21 -3.97 5.32 -48.55
C VAL A 21 -3.97 6.50 -49.53
N THR A 22 -3.00 7.41 -49.39
CA THR A 22 -2.58 8.26 -50.51
C THR A 22 -1.06 8.39 -50.47
N VAL A 23 -0.41 7.95 -51.55
CA VAL A 23 1.03 8.01 -51.80
C VAL A 23 1.33 9.27 -52.62
N GLY A 24 2.36 10.02 -52.23
CA GLY A 24 2.97 11.07 -53.03
C GLY A 24 4.46 11.18 -52.66
N ALA A 25 5.33 11.06 -53.66
CA ALA A 25 6.75 10.69 -53.55
C ALA A 25 7.75 11.86 -53.54
N GLY A 26 8.95 11.60 -52.98
CA GLY A 26 10.27 12.22 -53.27
C GLY A 26 10.56 13.53 -52.53
N VAL A 27 11.75 13.85 -52.01
CA VAL A 27 13.15 13.44 -52.30
C VAL A 27 14.04 13.71 -51.06
N LEU A 28 15.16 12.97 -50.96
CA LEU A 28 16.22 13.03 -49.94
C LEU A 28 16.87 14.41 -49.70
N ALA A 29 17.21 14.69 -48.44
CA ALA A 29 18.47 15.33 -48.01
C ALA A 29 18.77 15.01 -46.53
N SER A 30 20.04 14.73 -46.24
CA SER A 30 20.62 14.33 -44.94
C SER A 30 20.96 15.56 -44.03
N PRO A 31 21.46 15.38 -42.79
CA PRO A 31 21.06 16.18 -41.63
C PRO A 31 21.85 17.47 -41.45
N GLY A 32 21.14 18.54 -41.05
CA GLY A 32 21.70 19.78 -40.54
C GLY A 32 21.31 19.97 -39.07
N ALA A 33 22.33 20.17 -38.25
CA ALA A 33 22.24 20.48 -36.83
C ALA A 33 21.33 21.67 -36.51
N THR A 34 20.69 21.64 -35.34
CA THR A 34 20.21 22.75 -34.48
C THR A 34 19.19 22.14 -33.52
N ALA A 35 18.87 22.63 -32.33
CA ALA A 35 19.41 23.59 -31.39
C ALA A 35 18.49 23.42 -30.16
N SER A 36 18.98 23.81 -28.99
CA SER A 36 18.21 23.87 -27.73
C SER A 36 16.90 24.68 -27.91
N PRO A 37 15.74 24.26 -27.39
CA PRO A 37 14.56 25.12 -27.41
C PRO A 37 14.50 25.97 -26.14
N ALA A 38 14.69 27.28 -26.34
CA ALA A 38 14.23 28.31 -25.43
C ALA A 38 12.73 28.60 -25.65
N ALA A 39 12.11 28.96 -24.53
CA ALA A 39 10.74 29.39 -24.27
C ALA A 39 9.91 30.02 -25.40
N ALA A 40 8.62 29.68 -25.41
CA ALA A 40 7.54 30.55 -25.86
C ALA A 40 6.45 30.64 -24.78
N THR A 41 6.07 31.88 -24.51
CA THR A 41 5.26 32.46 -23.45
C THR A 41 3.74 32.36 -23.69
N GLY A 42 2.94 32.26 -22.62
CA GLY A 42 1.56 32.78 -22.62
C GLY A 42 0.53 32.03 -21.77
N ALA A 43 0.52 32.25 -20.45
CA ALA A 43 -0.66 32.05 -19.59
C ALA A 43 -0.65 33.14 -18.48
N PRO A 44 -1.82 33.67 -18.06
CA PRO A 44 -1.90 34.91 -17.30
C PRO A 44 -1.38 34.78 -15.87
N ALA A 45 -0.77 35.86 -15.40
CA ALA A 45 -0.09 35.99 -14.12
C ALA A 45 -1.04 35.78 -12.92
N LEU A 46 -0.68 34.83 -12.05
CA LEU A 46 -1.14 34.80 -10.67
C LEU A 46 -0.18 35.65 -9.81
N VAL A 47 -0.77 36.59 -9.09
CA VAL A 47 -0.13 37.47 -8.11
C VAL A 47 0.52 36.62 -7.00
N PRO A 48 1.77 36.88 -6.58
CA PRO A 48 2.37 36.12 -5.49
C PRO A 48 1.69 36.53 -4.17
N MET A 49 0.89 35.63 -3.59
CA MET A 49 0.53 35.74 -2.18
C MET A 49 1.70 35.23 -1.35
N SER A 50 2.24 36.13 -0.52
CA SER A 50 3.21 35.83 0.53
C SER A 50 2.90 34.51 1.22
N THR A 51 3.85 33.59 1.18
CA THR A 51 3.96 32.53 2.17
C THR A 51 4.32 33.19 3.49
N THR A 52 3.32 33.68 4.20
CA THR A 52 3.42 33.81 5.64
C THR A 52 3.44 32.38 6.14
N SER A 53 4.61 31.91 6.56
CA SER A 53 4.75 30.75 7.41
C SER A 53 3.96 31.01 8.69
N THR A 54 2.68 30.68 8.71
CA THR A 54 2.03 30.32 9.97
C THR A 54 2.63 28.99 10.36
N THR A 55 3.62 29.05 11.26
CA THR A 55 3.86 28.01 12.25
C THR A 55 2.52 27.36 12.60
N SER A 56 2.46 26.04 12.55
CA SER A 56 1.35 25.27 13.12
C SER A 56 0.96 25.91 14.45
N SER A 57 -0.18 26.58 14.52
CA SER A 57 -0.82 26.80 15.81
C SER A 57 -1.00 25.40 16.36
N ASP A 58 -0.40 25.09 17.51
CA ASP A 58 -0.75 23.88 18.26
C ASP A 58 -2.26 23.88 18.39
N ALA A 59 -2.95 23.11 17.55
CA ALA A 59 -4.38 22.97 17.63
C ALA A 59 -4.62 22.33 19.00
N VAL A 60 -5.25 23.08 19.90
CA VAL A 60 -5.49 22.63 21.26
C VAL A 60 -6.30 21.34 21.19
N LEU A 61 -5.66 20.22 21.55
CA LEU A 61 -6.30 18.91 21.56
C LEU A 61 -7.58 18.96 22.38
N LEU A 62 -8.59 18.20 21.93
CA LEU A 62 -9.80 18.00 22.72
C LEU A 62 -9.41 17.24 24.01
N PRO A 63 -9.77 17.72 25.21
CA PRO A 63 -9.53 16.96 26.42
C PRO A 63 -10.19 15.58 26.33
N VAL A 64 -9.47 14.52 26.73
CA VAL A 64 -9.93 13.12 26.58
C VAL A 64 -11.32 12.90 27.20
N GLY A 65 -11.57 13.48 28.37
CA GLY A 65 -12.85 13.38 29.08
C GLY A 65 -13.93 14.38 28.67
N ALA A 66 -13.76 15.10 27.55
CA ALA A 66 -14.77 16.02 27.04
C ALA A 66 -15.88 15.28 26.28
N GLU A 67 -17.11 15.51 26.70
CA GLU A 67 -18.35 15.12 26.04
C GLU A 67 -18.89 16.27 25.18
N VAL A 68 -19.52 15.95 24.05
CA VAL A 68 -20.25 16.94 23.25
C VAL A 68 -21.68 17.07 23.76
N VAL A 69 -22.18 18.30 23.89
CA VAL A 69 -23.49 18.59 24.49
C VAL A 69 -24.45 19.22 23.50
N SER A 70 -24.00 20.23 22.76
CA SER A 70 -24.79 20.87 21.69
C SER A 70 -23.88 21.22 20.52
N ALA A 71 -24.47 21.34 19.34
CA ALA A 71 -23.79 21.80 18.14
C ALA A 71 -24.57 22.97 17.53
N GLY A 72 -23.85 23.97 17.07
CA GLY A 72 -24.38 25.11 16.33
C GLY A 72 -23.66 25.29 15.00
N GLU A 73 -24.00 26.35 14.26
CA GLU A 73 -23.36 26.65 12.98
C GLU A 73 -21.91 27.14 13.18
N THR A 74 -21.65 27.85 14.27
CA THR A 74 -20.35 28.52 14.50
C THR A 74 -19.49 27.83 15.54
N GLY A 75 -19.99 26.80 16.22
CA GLY A 75 -19.25 26.06 17.23
C GLY A 75 -20.03 24.92 17.87
N HIS A 76 -19.49 24.40 18.96
CA HIS A 76 -20.12 23.34 19.75
C HIS A 76 -19.82 23.51 21.24
N LEU A 77 -20.77 23.08 22.08
CA LEU A 77 -20.62 23.05 23.52
C LEU A 77 -20.06 21.70 23.96
N THR A 78 -19.03 21.74 24.79
CA THR A 78 -18.47 20.55 25.46
C THR A 78 -18.65 20.63 26.96
N SER A 79 -18.75 19.45 27.59
CA SER A 79 -18.81 19.28 29.04
C SER A 79 -17.75 18.28 29.47
N ARG A 80 -17.02 18.58 30.55
CA ARG A 80 -16.05 17.65 31.15
C ARG A 80 -15.97 17.84 32.64
N LYS A 81 -15.36 16.88 33.32
CA LYS A 81 -14.91 17.07 34.70
C LYS A 81 -13.51 17.68 34.71
N ASP A 82 -13.27 18.64 35.59
CA ASP A 82 -11.93 19.11 35.92
C ASP A 82 -11.29 18.25 37.02
N ASP A 83 -10.06 18.59 37.41
CA ASP A 83 -9.28 17.86 38.42
C ASP A 83 -9.94 17.86 39.81
N THR A 84 -10.88 18.78 40.06
CA THR A 84 -11.66 18.85 41.31
C THR A 84 -12.97 18.07 41.24
N GLY A 85 -13.32 17.53 40.06
CA GLY A 85 -14.59 16.85 39.80
C GLY A 85 -15.75 17.81 39.47
N ALA A 86 -15.48 19.12 39.36
CA ALA A 86 -16.48 20.10 38.94
C ALA A 86 -16.76 19.97 37.44
N THR A 87 -18.01 20.21 37.02
CA THR A 87 -18.34 20.25 35.59
C THR A 87 -17.84 21.57 35.00
N VAL A 88 -17.07 21.48 33.93
CA VAL A 88 -16.63 22.62 33.12
C VAL A 88 -17.36 22.56 31.78
N LEU A 89 -17.99 23.68 31.42
CA LEU A 89 -18.66 23.86 30.14
C LEU A 89 -17.84 24.80 29.27
N GLU A 90 -17.55 24.39 28.04
CA GLU A 90 -16.66 25.10 27.11
C GLU A 90 -17.30 25.17 25.73
N TRP A 91 -17.52 26.38 25.22
CA TRP A 91 -17.87 26.60 23.83
C TRP A 91 -16.62 26.64 22.97
N ARG A 92 -16.58 25.83 21.92
CA ARG A 92 -15.46 25.72 20.99
C ARG A 92 -15.90 26.21 19.62
N ARG A 93 -15.27 27.26 19.13
CA ARG A 93 -15.61 27.86 17.83
C ARG A 93 -15.03 27.03 16.69
N THR A 94 -15.84 26.76 15.67
CA THR A 94 -15.45 25.95 14.51
C THR A 94 -14.41 26.66 13.63
N ALA A 95 -14.50 27.99 13.50
CA ALA A 95 -13.67 28.76 12.57
C ALA A 95 -12.18 28.85 12.96
N ASP A 96 -11.90 28.93 14.27
CA ASP A 96 -10.54 29.20 14.78
C ASP A 96 -10.12 28.28 15.94
N GLY A 97 -11.00 27.36 16.38
CA GLY A 97 -10.74 26.46 17.50
C GLY A 97 -10.69 27.14 18.87
N SER A 98 -11.01 28.44 18.97
CA SER A 98 -10.98 29.17 20.24
C SER A 98 -11.96 28.58 21.25
N VAL A 99 -11.53 28.54 22.51
CA VAL A 99 -12.30 27.97 23.62
C VAL A 99 -12.79 29.09 24.54
N THR A 100 -14.10 29.16 24.76
CA THR A 100 -14.73 30.09 25.69
C THR A 100 -15.34 29.30 26.85
N PRO A 101 -14.75 29.37 28.06
CA PRO A 101 -15.35 28.78 29.26
C PRO A 101 -16.67 29.47 29.61
N LEU A 102 -17.68 28.69 30.02
CA LEU A 102 -18.96 29.18 30.49
C LEU A 102 -19.03 29.03 32.01
N GLY A 103 -19.12 30.16 32.72
CA GLY A 103 -19.19 30.20 34.18
C GLY A 103 -20.61 30.05 34.75
N SER A 104 -21.63 29.97 33.89
CA SER A 104 -23.03 29.86 34.28
C SER A 104 -23.54 28.43 34.12
N GLY A 105 -23.93 27.79 35.22
CA GLY A 105 -24.49 26.44 35.24
C GLY A 105 -23.47 25.31 35.31
N THR A 106 -23.97 24.09 35.53
CA THR A 106 -23.22 22.83 35.65
C THR A 106 -23.73 21.73 34.71
N VAL A 107 -24.82 22.01 33.98
CA VAL A 107 -25.47 21.14 33.00
C VAL A 107 -25.65 21.93 31.71
N GLY A 108 -25.35 21.32 30.56
CA GLY A 108 -25.68 21.89 29.24
C GLY A 108 -26.79 21.08 28.57
N HIS A 109 -27.49 21.71 27.63
CA HIS A 109 -28.60 21.10 26.90
C HIS A 109 -28.34 21.18 25.39
N ASP A 110 -28.68 20.11 24.68
CA ASP A 110 -28.62 20.10 23.22
C ASP A 110 -29.69 21.05 22.67
N SER A 111 -29.26 22.19 22.12
CA SER A 111 -30.12 23.22 21.55
C SER A 111 -30.20 23.15 20.02
N GLY A 112 -29.34 22.37 19.37
CA GLY A 112 -29.19 22.35 17.91
C GLY A 112 -28.99 23.73 17.29
N SER A 113 -28.24 24.62 17.95
CA SER A 113 -28.01 26.00 17.50
C SER A 113 -26.79 26.64 18.18
N ASP A 114 -26.43 27.85 17.75
CA ASP A 114 -25.43 28.69 18.43
C ASP A 114 -25.94 29.32 19.75
N THR A 115 -27.22 29.17 20.08
CA THR A 115 -27.71 29.50 21.41
C THR A 115 -27.34 28.37 22.38
N VAL A 116 -26.35 28.61 23.22
CA VAL A 116 -25.99 27.70 24.30
C VAL A 116 -26.99 27.84 25.44
N VAL A 117 -27.52 26.71 25.90
CA VAL A 117 -28.43 26.64 27.05
C VAL A 117 -27.79 25.80 28.15
N THR A 118 -27.56 26.43 29.30
CA THR A 118 -26.99 25.78 30.49
C THR A 118 -27.92 25.93 31.69
N GLY A 119 -27.75 25.11 32.71
CA GLY A 119 -28.52 25.20 33.95
C GLY A 119 -27.72 24.73 35.15
N ASP A 120 -28.20 25.05 36.35
CA ASP A 120 -27.58 24.67 37.63
C ASP A 120 -27.93 23.23 38.08
N GLY A 121 -28.74 22.52 37.31
CA GLY A 121 -29.31 21.22 37.66
C GLY A 121 -30.56 21.31 38.56
N GLY A 122 -30.94 22.53 38.93
CA GLY A 122 -32.13 22.89 39.70
C GLY A 122 -33.16 23.61 38.83
N SER A 123 -33.48 24.86 39.17
CA SER A 123 -34.51 25.65 38.49
C SER A 123 -33.95 26.76 37.60
N VAL A 124 -32.64 27.07 37.66
CA VAL A 124 -32.08 28.18 36.91
C VAL A 124 -31.52 27.71 35.58
N VAL A 125 -31.94 28.36 34.50
CA VAL A 125 -31.49 28.12 33.14
C VAL A 125 -30.94 29.43 32.55
N HIS A 126 -29.78 29.35 31.90
CA HIS A 126 -29.11 30.45 31.23
C HIS A 126 -29.04 30.19 29.73
N LEU A 127 -29.26 31.23 28.94
CA LEU A 127 -29.17 31.20 27.48
C LEU A 127 -28.15 32.23 27.05
N ARG A 128 -27.30 31.87 26.10
CA ARG A 128 -26.30 32.77 25.52
C ARG A 128 -26.15 32.49 24.05
N ASP A 129 -26.23 33.54 23.24
CA ASP A 129 -25.91 33.44 21.82
C ASP A 129 -24.38 33.48 21.64
N MET A 130 -23.84 32.42 21.05
CA MET A 130 -22.41 32.27 20.80
C MET A 130 -22.00 32.60 19.37
N ALA A 131 -22.94 33.06 18.54
CA ALA A 131 -22.65 33.54 17.19
C ALA A 131 -21.66 34.72 17.23
N PRO A 132 -20.78 34.87 16.20
CA PRO A 132 -19.82 35.96 16.16
C PRO A 132 -20.46 37.34 16.30
N GLY A 133 -20.02 38.09 17.31
CA GLY A 133 -20.50 39.46 17.57
C GLY A 133 -21.83 39.54 18.31
N ALA A 134 -22.44 38.40 18.69
CA ALA A 134 -23.64 38.39 19.50
C ALA A 134 -23.32 38.74 20.97
N ASP A 135 -24.18 39.55 21.57
CA ASP A 135 -24.14 39.98 22.98
C ASP A 135 -25.40 39.56 23.76
N TRP A 136 -26.37 38.94 23.08
CA TRP A 136 -27.63 38.51 23.68
C TRP A 136 -27.45 37.36 24.67
N SER A 137 -28.09 37.49 25.83
CA SER A 137 -28.22 36.43 26.84
C SER A 137 -29.50 36.61 27.64
N ALA A 138 -30.02 35.50 28.18
CA ALA A 138 -31.20 35.47 29.03
C ALA A 138 -30.99 34.52 30.21
N SER A 139 -31.75 34.69 31.28
CA SER A 139 -31.74 33.77 32.43
C SER A 139 -33.12 33.68 33.05
N PHE A 140 -33.55 32.47 33.35
CA PHE A 140 -34.87 32.18 33.93
C PHE A 140 -34.71 31.29 35.15
N ASP A 141 -35.34 31.67 36.25
CA ASP A 141 -35.62 30.76 37.35
C ASP A 141 -37.00 30.14 37.12
N LEU A 142 -37.03 28.88 36.66
CA LEU A 142 -38.26 28.16 36.32
C LEU A 142 -39.22 28.06 37.51
N ALA A 143 -38.71 28.04 38.74
CA ALA A 143 -39.54 27.97 39.94
C ALA A 143 -40.26 29.30 40.20
N ALA A 144 -39.59 30.43 39.93
CA ALA A 144 -40.18 31.77 40.03
C ALA A 144 -41.10 32.09 38.84
N GLU A 145 -40.75 31.62 37.63
CA GLU A 145 -41.55 31.86 36.43
C GLU A 145 -42.87 31.09 36.41
N PHE A 146 -42.90 29.90 37.01
CA PHE A 146 -44.08 29.05 37.05
C PHE A 146 -44.45 28.69 38.49
N THR A 147 -43.79 27.67 39.03
CA THR A 147 -43.97 27.18 40.39
C THR A 147 -42.82 26.26 40.76
N ALA A 148 -42.60 26.04 42.05
CA ALA A 148 -41.60 25.10 42.54
C ALA A 148 -41.81 23.70 41.93
N GLY A 149 -40.72 23.12 41.40
CA GLY A 149 -40.75 21.81 40.73
C GLY A 149 -40.93 21.87 39.21
N ALA A 150 -41.09 23.06 38.61
CA ALA A 150 -41.00 23.22 37.16
C ALA A 150 -39.61 22.78 36.66
N LYS A 151 -39.57 22.04 35.54
CA LYS A 151 -38.33 21.46 34.99
C LYS A 151 -38.28 21.56 33.48
N LEU A 152 -37.08 21.80 32.95
CA LEU A 152 -36.82 21.75 31.52
C LEU A 152 -36.98 20.32 31.00
N VAL A 153 -37.68 20.16 29.87
CA VAL A 153 -37.92 18.89 29.19
C VAL A 153 -37.50 18.91 27.72
N GLY A 154 -37.01 20.05 27.23
CA GLY A 154 -36.55 20.24 25.86
C GLY A 154 -36.00 21.63 25.61
N VAL A 155 -35.05 21.74 24.69
CA VAL A 155 -34.48 22.99 24.21
C VAL A 155 -34.37 22.91 22.70
N ILE A 156 -34.81 23.97 22.00
CA ILE A 156 -34.61 24.11 20.55
C ILE A 156 -34.29 25.57 20.26
N GLY A 157 -33.02 25.86 20.01
CA GLY A 157 -32.52 27.23 19.97
C GLY A 157 -32.86 27.99 21.26
N ARG A 158 -33.58 29.10 21.10
CA ARG A 158 -34.06 29.94 22.21
C ARG A 158 -35.39 29.49 22.82
N ASN A 159 -35.97 28.39 22.32
CA ASN A 159 -37.27 27.89 22.78
C ASN A 159 -37.06 26.84 23.88
N LEU A 160 -37.51 27.17 25.10
CA LEU A 160 -37.47 26.27 26.24
C LEU A 160 -38.82 25.59 26.42
N TYR A 161 -38.80 24.28 26.62
CA TYR A 161 -40.00 23.50 26.92
C TYR A 161 -39.93 23.03 28.36
N VAL A 162 -40.94 23.39 29.14
CA VAL A 162 -40.95 23.25 30.61
C VAL A 162 -42.16 22.43 31.02
N LYS A 163 -41.94 21.38 31.81
CA LYS A 163 -43.03 20.72 32.53
C LYS A 163 -43.27 21.43 33.85
N VAL A 164 -44.52 21.74 34.13
CA VAL A 164 -44.94 22.53 35.30
C VAL A 164 -45.90 21.70 36.14
N PRO A 165 -45.59 21.41 37.41
CA PRO A 165 -46.46 20.59 38.25
C PRO A 165 -47.75 21.35 38.59
N THR A 166 -48.89 20.68 38.41
CA THR A 166 -50.20 21.13 38.91
C THR A 166 -50.60 20.40 40.18
N THR A 167 -50.12 19.16 40.34
CA THR A 167 -50.19 18.35 41.55
C THR A 167 -48.89 17.55 41.69
N ALA A 168 -48.80 16.66 42.69
CA ALA A 168 -47.66 15.74 42.80
C ALA A 168 -47.53 14.77 41.61
N ASP A 169 -48.65 14.39 40.98
CA ASP A 169 -48.71 13.38 39.93
C ASP A 169 -48.87 13.99 38.52
N TYR A 170 -49.35 15.23 38.42
CA TYR A 170 -49.78 15.83 37.17
C TYR A 170 -48.99 17.09 36.82
N HIS A 171 -48.73 17.23 35.53
CA HIS A 171 -47.93 18.29 34.96
C HIS A 171 -48.62 18.87 33.72
N GLU A 172 -48.35 20.15 33.47
CA GLU A 172 -48.64 20.84 32.23
C GLU A 172 -47.36 21.04 31.42
N LEU A 173 -47.49 21.12 30.09
CA LEU A 173 -46.39 21.48 29.21
C LEU A 173 -46.51 22.96 28.85
N TRP A 174 -45.41 23.69 29.00
CA TRP A 174 -45.30 25.11 28.68
C TRP A 174 -44.12 25.37 27.76
N HIS A 175 -44.30 26.30 26.83
CA HIS A 175 -43.23 26.92 26.05
C HIS A 175 -42.87 28.25 26.69
N LEU A 176 -41.58 28.40 26.99
CA LEU A 176 -40.97 29.60 27.55
C LEU A 176 -39.97 30.14 26.52
N THR A 177 -40.13 31.41 26.19
CA THR A 177 -39.19 32.16 25.34
C THR A 177 -39.04 33.58 25.86
N GLU A 178 -38.00 34.28 25.44
CA GLU A 178 -37.86 35.70 25.72
C GLU A 178 -38.43 36.53 24.56
N VAL A 179 -39.23 37.55 24.88
CA VAL A 179 -39.68 38.58 23.93
C VAL A 179 -39.50 39.93 24.58
N ASP A 180 -38.71 40.81 23.96
CA ASP A 180 -38.44 42.19 24.42
C ASP A 180 -37.96 42.29 25.88
N GLY A 181 -37.06 41.40 26.32
CA GLY A 181 -36.54 41.38 27.68
C GLY A 181 -37.46 40.74 28.73
N ALA A 182 -38.62 40.19 28.32
CA ALA A 182 -39.59 39.57 29.21
C ALA A 182 -39.87 38.11 28.86
N ALA A 183 -40.18 37.31 29.89
CA ALA A 183 -40.61 35.92 29.74
C ALA A 183 -42.00 35.84 29.08
N ARG A 184 -42.08 35.26 27.88
CA ARG A 184 -43.33 34.84 27.24
C ARG A 184 -43.58 33.37 27.56
N LYS A 185 -44.75 33.10 28.14
CA LYS A 185 -45.18 31.76 28.57
C LYS A 185 -46.44 31.34 27.82
N THR A 186 -46.35 30.27 27.04
CA THR A 186 -47.50 29.69 26.34
C THR A 186 -47.75 28.27 26.84
N LYS A 187 -48.97 27.96 27.26
CA LYS A 187 -49.36 26.60 27.65
C LYS A 187 -49.65 25.75 26.40
N LEU A 188 -48.98 24.61 26.29
CA LEU A 188 -49.09 23.69 25.16
C LEU A 188 -49.87 22.41 25.47
N SER A 189 -50.23 22.15 26.73
CA SER A 189 -51.08 21.03 27.11
C SER A 189 -52.52 21.47 27.39
N SER A 190 -53.47 20.58 27.15
CA SER A 190 -54.89 20.81 27.46
C SER A 190 -55.49 19.78 28.42
N GLY A 191 -54.88 18.60 28.54
CA GLY A 191 -55.33 17.56 29.45
C GLY A 191 -55.01 17.86 30.92
N ALA A 192 -55.96 17.61 31.82
CA ALA A 192 -55.77 17.77 33.26
C ALA A 192 -54.92 16.65 33.91
N TYR A 193 -54.68 15.56 33.17
CA TYR A 193 -54.04 14.34 33.68
C TYR A 193 -52.72 14.01 32.97
N GLY A 194 -52.06 15.01 32.36
CA GLY A 194 -50.70 14.88 31.86
C GLY A 194 -49.76 14.54 33.01
N MET A 195 -48.88 13.56 32.84
CA MET A 195 -47.96 13.07 33.87
C MET A 195 -46.52 13.44 33.58
N ASP A 196 -46.07 13.31 32.33
CA ASP A 196 -44.71 13.68 31.95
C ASP A 196 -44.59 14.02 30.46
N TYR A 197 -43.56 14.79 30.14
CA TYR A 197 -43.27 15.28 28.80
C TYR A 197 -41.76 15.23 28.53
N LYS A 198 -41.37 14.99 27.28
CA LYS A 198 -39.98 15.07 26.86
C LYS A 198 -39.86 15.40 25.37
N VAL A 199 -39.13 16.46 25.04
CA VAL A 199 -38.69 16.69 23.65
C VAL A 199 -37.48 15.81 23.41
N VAL A 200 -37.55 14.93 22.41
CA VAL A 200 -36.52 13.92 22.16
C VAL A 200 -35.74 14.14 20.87
N ALA A 201 -36.22 14.99 19.96
CA ALA A 201 -35.55 15.34 18.72
C ALA A 201 -36.11 16.64 18.13
N SER A 202 -35.34 17.28 17.25
CA SER A 202 -35.76 18.46 16.49
C SER A 202 -35.04 18.58 15.15
N THR A 203 -35.71 19.24 14.20
CA THR A 203 -35.12 19.74 12.94
C THR A 203 -34.88 21.25 12.97
N GLY A 204 -34.85 21.86 14.16
CA GLY A 204 -34.84 23.31 14.39
C GLY A 204 -36.21 23.98 14.22
N SER A 205 -36.98 23.58 13.21
CA SER A 205 -38.33 24.10 12.93
C SER A 205 -39.47 23.22 13.44
N ARG A 206 -39.21 21.93 13.62
CA ARG A 206 -40.15 20.94 14.18
C ARG A 206 -39.50 20.19 15.32
N ALA A 207 -40.32 19.62 16.18
CA ALA A 207 -39.88 18.85 17.34
C ALA A 207 -40.70 17.57 17.50
N LEU A 208 -40.05 16.51 17.98
CA LEU A 208 -40.71 15.29 18.41
C LEU A 208 -40.85 15.31 19.94
N LEU A 209 -42.09 15.27 20.40
CA LEU A 209 -42.47 15.28 21.80
C LEU A 209 -43.03 13.91 22.18
N LEU A 210 -42.56 13.37 23.29
CA LEU A 210 -43.16 12.24 23.98
C LEU A 210 -43.96 12.75 25.18
N GLY A 211 -45.15 12.20 25.37
CA GLY A 211 -46.01 12.53 26.50
C GLY A 211 -46.60 11.30 27.15
N THR A 212 -47.01 11.46 28.40
CA THR A 212 -47.70 10.44 29.18
C THR A 212 -48.88 11.06 29.90
N ASN A 213 -50.04 10.39 29.92
CA ASN A 213 -51.23 10.83 30.65
C ASN A 213 -51.98 9.65 31.29
N ARG A 214 -52.83 9.93 32.29
CA ARG A 214 -53.80 8.95 32.80
C ARG A 214 -55.10 9.02 32.01
N VAL A 215 -55.59 7.85 31.60
CA VAL A 215 -56.92 7.68 31.01
C VAL A 215 -57.79 6.89 31.97
N PHE A 216 -58.85 7.51 32.46
CA PHE A 216 -59.74 6.94 33.47
C PHE A 216 -60.84 6.07 32.83
N SER A 217 -61.19 4.99 33.52
CA SER A 217 -62.32 4.11 33.19
C SER A 217 -62.99 3.69 34.50
N GLY A 218 -64.05 4.43 34.89
CA GLY A 218 -64.65 4.30 36.22
C GLY A 218 -63.70 4.75 37.32
N ALA A 219 -63.52 3.93 38.37
CA ALA A 219 -62.61 4.22 39.49
C ALA A 219 -61.14 3.87 39.20
N GLY A 220 -60.85 3.21 38.08
CA GLY A 220 -59.49 2.85 37.67
C GLY A 220 -58.93 3.76 36.58
N PHE A 221 -57.61 3.73 36.40
CA PHE A 221 -56.95 4.40 35.28
C PHE A 221 -55.91 3.48 34.64
N ARG A 222 -55.61 3.73 33.37
CA ARG A 222 -54.41 3.21 32.70
C ARG A 222 -53.48 4.36 32.35
N THR A 223 -52.18 4.10 32.37
CA THR A 223 -51.18 5.00 31.82
C THR A 223 -51.19 4.89 30.31
N HIS A 224 -51.30 6.02 29.63
CA HIS A 224 -51.27 6.12 28.18
C HIS A 224 -50.05 6.92 27.76
N PHE A 225 -49.33 6.38 26.79
CA PHE A 225 -48.15 7.02 26.20
C PHE A 225 -48.52 7.45 24.79
N TRP A 226 -48.05 8.63 24.40
CA TRP A 226 -48.30 9.22 23.08
C TRP A 226 -47.07 9.98 22.59
N GLN A 227 -47.03 10.20 21.29
CA GLN A 227 -46.05 11.10 20.66
C GLN A 227 -46.77 12.16 19.83
N ALA A 228 -46.18 13.34 19.70
CA ALA A 228 -46.65 14.37 18.79
C ALA A 228 -45.48 15.06 18.11
N THR A 229 -45.69 15.48 16.87
CA THR A 229 -44.78 16.40 16.19
C THR A 229 -45.33 17.81 16.31
N MET A 230 -44.54 18.76 16.80
CA MET A 230 -44.97 20.15 16.96
C MET A 230 -44.11 21.11 16.13
N THR A 231 -44.70 22.24 15.73
CA THR A 231 -43.96 23.36 15.13
C THR A 231 -43.30 24.17 16.24
N VAL A 232 -42.00 24.40 16.13
CA VAL A 232 -41.22 25.15 17.13
C VAL A 232 -41.68 26.60 17.17
N GLY A 233 -41.92 27.12 18.38
CA GLY A 233 -42.42 28.48 18.58
C GLY A 233 -43.92 28.67 18.34
N SER A 234 -44.67 27.62 17.99
CA SER A 234 -46.13 27.71 17.85
C SER A 234 -46.83 27.73 19.21
N ASP A 235 -47.98 28.41 19.26
CA ASP A 235 -48.88 28.40 20.43
C ASP A 235 -49.91 27.25 20.40
N GLU A 236 -49.66 26.21 19.57
CA GLU A 236 -50.59 25.11 19.37
C GLU A 236 -50.57 24.12 20.54
N VAL A 237 -51.75 23.67 20.95
CA VAL A 237 -51.88 22.60 21.95
C VAL A 237 -51.50 21.26 21.34
N VAL A 238 -50.48 20.61 21.89
CA VAL A 238 -49.81 19.44 21.27
C VAL A 238 -50.37 18.09 21.69
N ASP A 239 -51.06 18.00 22.83
CA ASP A 239 -51.55 16.72 23.37
C ASP A 239 -52.81 16.18 22.66
N ARG A 240 -53.38 16.93 21.71
CA ARG A 240 -54.57 16.53 20.92
C ARG A 240 -54.27 16.12 19.48
N THR A 241 -53.05 16.39 19.02
CA THR A 241 -52.63 16.16 17.64
C THR A 241 -51.69 14.95 17.51
N GLY A 242 -51.35 14.33 18.64
CA GLY A 242 -50.45 13.20 18.73
C GLY A 242 -51.07 11.87 18.31
N VAL A 243 -50.18 10.93 17.99
CA VAL A 243 -50.54 9.52 17.86
C VAL A 243 -50.60 8.92 19.26
N GLU A 244 -51.80 8.52 19.63
CA GLU A 244 -52.08 7.81 20.88
C GLU A 244 -51.64 6.34 20.80
N SER A 245 -51.23 5.77 21.95
CA SER A 245 -50.95 4.33 22.13
C SER A 245 -49.59 3.84 21.63
N ILE A 246 -48.55 4.66 21.79
CA ILE A 246 -47.17 4.18 21.65
C ILE A 246 -46.75 3.31 22.86
N GLY A 247 -45.60 2.64 22.76
CA GLY A 247 -45.05 1.89 23.89
C GLY A 247 -44.56 2.80 25.04
N PRO A 248 -44.41 2.26 26.26
CA PRO A 248 -43.89 3.01 27.40
C PRO A 248 -42.54 3.65 27.11
N TRP A 249 -42.33 4.90 27.49
CA TRP A 249 -41.04 5.58 27.40
C TRP A 249 -40.52 5.94 28.80
N ARG A 250 -39.22 6.23 28.92
CA ARG A 250 -38.56 6.62 30.17
C ARG A 250 -37.92 7.99 30.03
N ALA A 251 -37.57 8.65 31.14
CA ALA A 251 -36.83 9.91 31.09
C ALA A 251 -35.50 9.82 30.31
N THR A 252 -34.93 8.62 30.15
CA THR A 252 -33.74 8.33 29.34
C THR A 252 -34.02 8.04 27.86
N SER A 253 -35.29 7.88 27.46
CA SER A 253 -35.68 7.69 26.05
C SER A 253 -35.19 8.86 25.21
N THR A 254 -34.63 8.53 24.05
CA THR A 254 -34.16 9.46 23.03
C THR A 254 -34.91 9.19 21.73
N GLY A 255 -34.73 10.04 20.74
CA GLY A 255 -35.41 9.91 19.46
C GLY A 255 -34.67 10.63 18.33
N ALA A 256 -35.25 10.54 17.14
CA ALA A 256 -34.82 11.30 15.98
C ALA A 256 -36.04 11.82 15.24
N LEU A 257 -35.87 12.93 14.52
CA LEU A 257 -36.88 13.53 13.67
C LEU A 257 -36.22 14.00 12.39
N THR A 258 -36.74 13.55 11.25
CA THR A 258 -36.40 14.06 9.92
C THR A 258 -37.70 14.47 9.20
N ALA A 259 -37.59 14.90 7.94
CA ALA A 259 -38.77 15.13 7.11
C ALA A 259 -39.59 13.85 6.89
N ASP A 260 -38.92 12.69 6.83
CA ASP A 260 -39.50 11.42 6.41
C ASP A 260 -39.75 10.45 7.57
N TYR A 261 -39.02 10.61 8.68
CA TYR A 261 -38.98 9.64 9.76
C TYR A 261 -39.10 10.27 11.15
N THR A 262 -39.75 9.55 12.05
CA THR A 262 -39.60 9.70 13.50
C THR A 262 -39.02 8.42 14.08
N ALA A 263 -38.16 8.55 15.09
CA ALA A 263 -37.68 7.40 15.85
C ALA A 263 -37.74 7.67 17.35
N ARG A 264 -37.95 6.61 18.14
CA ARG A 264 -37.97 6.67 19.60
C ARG A 264 -37.58 5.36 20.25
N VAL A 265 -37.05 5.43 21.47
CA VAL A 265 -36.82 4.27 22.33
C VAL A 265 -38.02 4.01 23.22
N GLU A 266 -38.61 2.82 23.10
CA GLU A 266 -39.71 2.32 23.91
C GLU A 266 -39.25 1.16 24.81
N TYR A 267 -39.95 0.99 25.94
CA TYR A 267 -39.70 0.01 27.00
C TYR A 267 -40.96 -0.81 27.34
N PRO A 268 -41.57 -1.51 26.36
CA PRO A 268 -42.69 -2.39 26.65
C PRO A 268 -42.25 -3.58 27.51
N SER A 269 -43.22 -4.27 28.11
CA SER A 269 -42.96 -5.47 28.93
C SER A 269 -42.28 -6.62 28.17
N ALA A 270 -42.38 -6.62 26.83
CA ALA A 270 -41.72 -7.60 25.96
C ALA A 270 -40.20 -7.35 25.80
N GLY A 271 -39.70 -6.18 26.20
CA GLY A 271 -38.29 -5.78 26.06
C GLY A 271 -38.13 -4.42 25.39
N PRO A 272 -37.02 -3.71 25.63
CA PRO A 272 -36.75 -2.42 25.00
C PRO A 272 -36.63 -2.55 23.47
N ARG A 273 -37.05 -1.51 22.76
CA ARG A 273 -36.99 -1.46 21.28
C ARG A 273 -36.83 -0.03 20.77
N ILE A 274 -36.28 0.11 19.58
CA ILE A 274 -36.34 1.36 18.81
C ILE A 274 -37.45 1.22 17.78
N VAL A 275 -38.41 2.15 17.79
CA VAL A 275 -39.47 2.20 16.79
C VAL A 275 -39.18 3.33 15.82
N VAL A 276 -39.26 3.05 14.51
CA VAL A 276 -39.13 4.04 13.43
C VAL A 276 -40.40 4.07 12.61
N ASP A 277 -41.00 5.26 12.49
CA ASP A 277 -42.24 5.53 11.76
C ASP A 277 -42.02 6.55 10.63
N GLY A 278 -42.65 6.33 9.47
CA GLY A 278 -42.71 7.23 8.30
C GLY A 278 -43.93 6.93 7.42
N ASP A 279 -44.14 7.67 6.32
CA ASP A 279 -45.36 7.59 5.46
C ASP A 279 -45.77 6.16 5.07
N ARG A 280 -44.79 5.27 4.82
CA ARG A 280 -45.00 3.84 4.54
C ARG A 280 -44.03 2.91 5.28
N VAL A 281 -43.42 3.41 6.35
CA VAL A 281 -42.40 2.67 7.10
C VAL A 281 -42.85 2.57 8.54
N HIS A 282 -42.95 1.35 9.04
CA HIS A 282 -43.08 1.06 10.47
C HIS A 282 -42.10 -0.08 10.77
N ARG A 283 -41.10 0.20 11.60
CA ARG A 283 -40.04 -0.75 11.95
C ARG A 283 -39.85 -0.81 13.46
N ASP A 284 -39.87 -2.03 13.97
CA ASP A 284 -39.51 -2.34 15.35
C ASP A 284 -38.13 -3.00 15.36
N PHE A 285 -37.17 -2.36 16.02
CA PHE A 285 -35.84 -2.89 16.24
C PHE A 285 -35.72 -3.31 17.72
N PRO A 286 -35.92 -4.61 18.05
CA PRO A 286 -35.74 -5.08 19.41
C PRO A 286 -34.30 -4.88 19.85
N LEU A 287 -34.11 -4.51 21.11
CA LEU A 287 -32.81 -4.31 21.75
C LEU A 287 -32.52 -5.49 22.69
N ASP A 288 -31.35 -6.09 22.55
CA ASP A 288 -30.93 -7.19 23.40
C ASP A 288 -30.59 -6.70 24.82
N ALA A 289 -30.34 -7.63 25.75
CA ALA A 289 -30.04 -7.30 27.15
C ALA A 289 -28.86 -6.32 27.32
N GLY A 290 -27.83 -6.43 26.46
CA GLY A 290 -26.67 -5.51 26.44
C GLY A 290 -26.97 -4.14 25.80
N GLN A 291 -28.16 -3.96 25.22
CA GLN A 291 -28.61 -2.74 24.55
C GLN A 291 -29.82 -2.10 25.24
N ALA A 292 -30.17 -2.53 26.46
CA ALA A 292 -31.34 -2.02 27.16
C ALA A 292 -31.30 -0.50 27.37
N ASP A 293 -30.11 0.08 27.44
CA ASP A 293 -29.88 1.52 27.57
C ASP A 293 -29.48 2.20 26.25
N ALA A 294 -29.80 1.60 25.11
CA ALA A 294 -29.51 2.21 23.82
C ALA A 294 -30.19 3.58 23.71
N ARG A 295 -29.52 4.47 22.99
CA ARG A 295 -29.97 5.78 22.62
C ARG A 295 -30.04 5.85 21.10
N VAL A 296 -31.05 6.56 20.60
CA VAL A 296 -31.10 6.99 19.20
C VAL A 296 -30.19 8.21 19.09
N ALA A 297 -29.16 8.10 18.26
CA ALA A 297 -28.24 9.20 17.96
C ALA A 297 -28.78 10.11 16.85
N GLY A 298 -29.57 9.56 15.92
CA GLY A 298 -30.18 10.31 14.82
C GLY A 298 -30.63 9.41 13.67
N ILE A 299 -31.20 10.02 12.64
CA ILE A 299 -31.44 9.40 11.34
C ILE A 299 -30.80 10.29 10.28
N LEU A 300 -29.95 9.70 9.43
CA LEU A 300 -29.28 10.37 8.33
C LEU A 300 -29.64 9.64 7.02
N GLY A 301 -30.39 10.33 6.14
CA GLY A 301 -31.05 9.69 5.00
C GLY A 301 -31.98 8.57 5.47
N ASP A 302 -31.78 7.36 4.93
CA ASP A 302 -32.54 6.16 5.30
C ASP A 302 -31.82 5.29 6.36
N THR A 303 -30.92 5.88 7.15
CA THR A 303 -30.09 5.13 8.11
C THR A 303 -30.30 5.62 9.53
N LEU A 304 -30.74 4.71 10.41
CA LEU A 304 -30.84 4.90 11.85
C LEU A 304 -29.45 4.74 12.50
N LEU A 305 -29.08 5.68 13.34
CA LEU A 305 -27.88 5.65 14.17
C LEU A 305 -28.26 5.42 15.63
N TYR A 306 -27.68 4.40 16.27
CA TYR A 306 -28.00 4.04 17.65
C TYR A 306 -26.89 3.28 18.36
N GLY A 307 -26.87 3.34 19.68
CA GLY A 307 -25.91 2.60 20.50
C GLY A 307 -26.10 2.85 22.00
N VAL A 308 -25.41 2.09 22.83
CA VAL A 308 -25.33 2.38 24.27
C VAL A 308 -24.10 3.28 24.48
N PRO A 309 -24.26 4.54 24.91
CA PRO A 309 -23.12 5.43 25.10
C PRO A 309 -22.24 4.94 26.25
N GLY A 310 -20.93 5.00 26.05
CA GLY A 310 -19.92 4.84 27.08
C GLY A 310 -19.60 6.16 27.78
N THR A 311 -18.35 6.30 28.24
CA THR A 311 -17.80 7.56 28.76
C THR A 311 -16.67 8.03 27.84
N ALA A 312 -16.45 9.32 27.69
CA ALA A 312 -15.42 9.86 26.78
C ALA A 312 -14.00 9.33 27.05
N ASP A 313 -13.68 9.03 28.31
CA ASP A 313 -12.41 8.43 28.75
C ASP A 313 -12.43 6.89 28.78
N GLY A 314 -13.57 6.30 28.48
CA GLY A 314 -13.84 4.88 28.53
C GLY A 314 -12.94 4.08 27.60
N GLN A 315 -12.49 2.92 28.10
CA GLN A 315 -11.69 1.95 27.35
C GLN A 315 -12.54 0.75 26.90
N THR A 316 -13.73 0.58 27.48
CA THR A 316 -14.69 -0.46 27.08
C THR A 316 -15.33 -0.07 25.74
N PRO A 317 -15.37 -0.97 24.75
CA PRO A 317 -16.05 -0.70 23.49
C PRO A 317 -17.52 -0.33 23.73
N ALA A 318 -17.95 0.78 23.11
CA ALA A 318 -19.32 1.26 23.16
C ALA A 318 -19.75 1.65 21.74
N PRO A 319 -19.99 0.67 20.86
CA PRO A 319 -20.10 0.94 19.44
C PRO A 319 -21.30 1.82 19.09
N LEU A 320 -21.13 2.73 18.13
CA LEU A 320 -22.24 3.40 17.45
C LEU A 320 -22.57 2.61 16.18
N TYR A 321 -23.79 2.10 16.10
CA TYR A 321 -24.27 1.30 14.98
C TYR A 321 -25.08 2.15 14.01
N ALA A 322 -25.01 1.78 12.74
CA ALA A 322 -25.80 2.32 11.65
C ALA A 322 -26.60 1.20 10.99
N ARG A 323 -27.90 1.42 10.76
CA ARG A 323 -28.81 0.41 10.19
C ARG A 323 -29.81 1.03 9.24
N SER A 324 -30.06 0.37 8.10
CA SER A 324 -31.10 0.80 7.16
C SER A 324 -32.48 0.73 7.81
N VAL A 325 -33.30 1.77 7.58
CA VAL A 325 -34.72 1.80 8.00
C VAL A 325 -35.64 1.20 6.92
N THR A 326 -35.20 1.24 5.66
CA THR A 326 -35.98 0.76 4.51
C THR A 326 -35.77 -0.74 4.28
N ASP A 327 -34.54 -1.24 4.41
CA ASP A 327 -34.19 -2.66 4.28
C ASP A 327 -34.11 -3.36 5.65
N ALA A 328 -35.15 -4.13 5.98
CA ALA A 328 -35.22 -4.88 7.23
C ALA A 328 -34.18 -6.01 7.33
N THR A 329 -33.61 -6.45 6.20
CA THR A 329 -32.62 -7.53 6.14
C THR A 329 -31.19 -7.03 6.28
N ALA A 330 -30.96 -5.73 6.12
CA ALA A 330 -29.65 -5.13 6.27
C ALA A 330 -29.14 -5.29 7.71
N THR A 331 -27.99 -5.95 7.86
CA THR A 331 -27.30 -6.06 9.14
C THR A 331 -26.75 -4.69 9.54
N PRO A 332 -26.88 -4.28 10.82
CA PRO A 332 -26.26 -3.05 11.29
C PRO A 332 -24.74 -3.14 11.09
N TYR A 333 -24.13 -2.02 10.69
CA TYR A 333 -22.67 -1.88 10.63
C TYR A 333 -22.19 -0.91 11.69
N ARG A 334 -20.94 -1.08 12.12
CA ARG A 334 -20.32 -0.25 13.14
C ARG A 334 -19.72 1.00 12.50
N LEU A 335 -20.16 2.17 12.94
CA LEU A 335 -19.67 3.46 12.49
C LEU A 335 -18.50 3.96 13.34
N LEU A 336 -18.58 3.79 14.66
CA LEU A 336 -17.52 4.07 15.62
C LEU A 336 -17.31 2.86 16.54
N GLU A 337 -16.07 2.61 16.93
CA GLU A 337 -15.69 1.57 17.91
C GLU A 337 -16.21 1.92 19.31
N HIS A 338 -16.23 3.21 19.60
CA HIS A 338 -16.71 3.78 20.85
C HIS A 338 -17.43 5.09 20.57
N HIS A 339 -18.53 5.36 21.28
CA HIS A 339 -19.15 6.67 21.37
C HIS A 339 -19.64 6.92 22.80
N SER A 340 -19.63 8.18 23.22
CA SER A 340 -20.02 8.57 24.58
C SER A 340 -21.10 9.66 24.59
N SER A 341 -21.11 10.56 23.62
CA SER A 341 -22.12 11.60 23.50
C SER A 341 -22.36 12.05 22.06
N VAL A 342 -23.53 12.62 21.83
CA VAL A 342 -24.03 13.06 20.53
C VAL A 342 -24.69 14.42 20.69
N ALA A 343 -24.45 15.32 19.75
CA ALA A 343 -25.16 16.59 19.60
C ALA A 343 -25.66 16.75 18.17
N HIS A 344 -26.87 17.28 18.03
CA HIS A 344 -27.50 17.48 16.72
C HIS A 344 -27.07 18.82 16.14
N ALA A 345 -26.59 18.82 14.90
CA ALA A 345 -26.19 20.02 14.20
C ALA A 345 -27.39 20.66 13.47
N PRO A 346 -27.45 22.00 13.35
CA PRO A 346 -28.55 22.70 12.68
C PRO A 346 -28.76 22.29 11.22
N ASP A 347 -27.69 21.83 10.56
CA ASP A 347 -27.71 21.36 9.18
C ASP A 347 -28.30 19.94 9.04
N GLY A 348 -28.67 19.28 10.14
CA GLY A 348 -29.22 17.91 10.15
C GLY A 348 -28.17 16.82 10.37
N GLY A 349 -26.91 17.20 10.57
CA GLY A 349 -25.80 16.29 10.86
C GLY A 349 -25.67 16.01 12.34
N LEU A 350 -24.68 15.20 12.70
CA LEU A 350 -24.36 14.95 14.11
C LEU A 350 -22.89 15.28 14.39
N LEU A 351 -22.63 15.81 15.58
CA LEU A 351 -21.32 15.72 16.22
C LEU A 351 -21.35 14.61 17.25
N VAL A 352 -20.36 13.72 17.21
CA VAL A 352 -20.29 12.54 18.06
C VAL A 352 -18.93 12.49 18.73
N ARG A 353 -18.89 12.47 20.06
CA ARG A 353 -17.68 12.14 20.80
C ARG A 353 -17.49 10.62 20.76
N GLY A 354 -16.35 10.15 20.25
CA GLY A 354 -16.07 8.73 20.13
C GLY A 354 -14.67 8.38 19.67
N ALA A 355 -14.48 7.14 19.20
CA ALA A 355 -13.23 6.66 18.64
C ALA A 355 -13.47 5.69 17.47
N THR A 356 -12.55 5.72 16.52
CA THR A 356 -12.33 4.69 15.51
C THR A 356 -11.09 3.87 15.89
N ALA A 357 -10.68 2.95 15.03
CA ALA A 357 -9.42 2.23 15.21
C ALA A 357 -8.17 3.14 15.14
N ASP A 358 -8.30 4.29 14.46
CA ASP A 358 -7.17 5.17 14.10
C ASP A 358 -7.20 6.54 14.78
N ALA A 359 -8.34 6.92 15.39
CA ALA A 359 -8.50 8.22 16.02
C ALA A 359 -9.45 8.18 17.22
N ASP A 360 -9.24 9.07 18.18
CA ASP A 360 -10.15 9.33 19.29
C ASP A 360 -10.43 10.83 19.35
N GLY A 361 -11.69 11.21 19.39
CA GLY A 361 -12.06 12.62 19.44
C GLY A 361 -13.50 12.92 19.09
N LEU A 362 -13.71 14.10 18.54
CA LEU A 362 -15.00 14.57 18.08
C LEU A 362 -15.13 14.30 16.59
N PHE A 363 -16.17 13.58 16.18
CA PHE A 363 -16.44 13.19 14.81
C PHE A 363 -17.67 13.93 14.29
N ARG A 364 -17.57 14.47 13.07
CA ARG A 364 -18.72 14.86 12.28
C ARG A 364 -19.27 13.62 11.59
N VAL A 365 -20.55 13.33 11.81
CA VAL A 365 -21.25 12.24 11.13
C VAL A 365 -22.25 12.81 10.14
N TRP A 366 -22.13 12.38 8.89
CA TRP A 366 -22.94 12.85 7.77
C TRP A 366 -23.16 11.73 6.74
N VAL A 367 -24.13 11.88 5.85
CA VAL A 367 -24.35 10.97 4.70
C VAL A 367 -23.20 11.15 3.70
N GLY A 368 -22.36 10.14 3.53
CA GLY A 368 -21.27 10.12 2.55
C GLY A 368 -21.77 10.01 1.11
N ASP A 369 -20.84 10.12 0.16
CA ASP A 369 -21.13 10.09 -1.29
C ASP A 369 -21.76 8.77 -1.76
N ASP A 370 -21.55 7.68 -1.01
CA ASP A 370 -22.13 6.36 -1.24
C ASP A 370 -23.55 6.21 -0.67
N GLY A 371 -24.11 7.29 -0.09
CA GLY A 371 -25.41 7.32 0.55
C GLY A 371 -25.44 6.71 1.95
N ARG A 372 -24.28 6.31 2.51
CA ARG A 372 -24.17 5.76 3.87
C ARG A 372 -23.59 6.79 4.84
N PRO A 373 -24.04 6.82 6.10
CA PRO A 373 -23.38 7.63 7.11
C PRO A 373 -21.90 7.26 7.28
N ALA A 374 -21.05 8.29 7.30
CA ALA A 374 -19.61 8.22 7.54
C ALA A 374 -19.19 9.19 8.65
N ALA A 375 -18.13 8.85 9.40
CA ALA A 375 -17.59 9.65 10.48
C ALA A 375 -16.25 10.29 10.08
N THR A 376 -16.14 11.61 10.17
CA THR A 376 -14.93 12.38 9.86
C THR A 376 -14.43 13.07 11.14
N LEU A 377 -13.15 12.92 11.48
CA LEU A 377 -12.56 13.54 12.67
C LEU A 377 -12.55 15.07 12.53
N VAL A 378 -13.08 15.78 13.53
CA VAL A 378 -13.12 17.25 13.62
C VAL A 378 -12.11 17.78 14.62
N ALA A 379 -11.94 17.09 15.75
CA ALA A 379 -10.97 17.44 16.78
C ALA A 379 -10.41 16.16 17.41
N ASP A 380 -9.09 16.07 17.50
CA ASP A 380 -8.35 14.92 18.02
C ASP A 380 -8.05 15.10 19.53
N THR A 381 -8.05 14.00 20.28
CA THR A 381 -7.58 13.97 21.68
C THR A 381 -6.11 13.57 21.79
N GLY A 382 -5.54 12.98 20.73
CA GLY A 382 -4.21 12.38 20.72
C GLY A 382 -4.12 11.04 21.46
N ARG A 383 -5.24 10.51 22.00
CA ARG A 383 -5.26 9.25 22.76
C ARG A 383 -4.97 8.03 21.89
N VAL A 384 -5.47 8.02 20.66
CA VAL A 384 -5.26 6.95 19.67
C VAL A 384 -4.33 7.47 18.59
N LYS A 385 -3.23 6.76 18.33
CA LYS A 385 -2.33 7.06 17.21
C LYS A 385 -2.68 6.16 16.03
N ALA A 386 -2.94 6.76 14.89
CA ALA A 386 -3.06 6.04 13.62
C ALA A 386 -1.76 5.27 13.32
N LEU A 387 -1.89 4.12 12.67
CA LEU A 387 -0.74 3.40 12.15
C LEU A 387 -0.07 4.25 11.06
N ALA A 388 1.23 4.50 11.19
CA ALA A 388 2.01 5.18 10.16
C ALA A 388 3.47 4.72 10.19
N VAL A 389 4.15 4.79 9.04
CA VAL A 389 5.60 4.62 8.93
C VAL A 389 6.25 5.99 9.16
N THR A 390 7.06 6.11 10.21
CA THR A 390 7.65 7.39 10.65
C THR A 390 9.13 7.50 10.35
N GLY A 391 9.81 6.40 10.01
CA GLY A 391 11.21 6.40 9.65
C GLY A 391 11.60 5.18 8.83
N SER A 392 12.67 5.31 8.06
CA SER A 392 13.30 4.21 7.32
C SER A 392 14.83 4.32 7.40
N GLN A 393 15.49 3.18 7.50
CA GLN A 393 16.93 3.02 7.37
C GLN A 393 17.19 1.95 6.31
N VAL A 394 17.22 2.37 5.05
CA VAL A 394 17.60 1.52 3.92
C VAL A 394 18.92 2.06 3.35
N PRO A 395 19.96 1.24 3.15
CA PRO A 395 21.21 1.69 2.56
C PRO A 395 20.98 2.33 1.19
N ALA A 396 21.62 3.46 0.90
CA ALA A 396 21.54 4.08 -0.42
C ALA A 396 22.23 3.21 -1.50
N THR A 397 23.25 2.48 -1.10
CA THR A 397 23.98 1.53 -1.94
C THR A 397 24.23 0.25 -1.16
N VAL A 398 24.00 -0.88 -1.81
CA VAL A 398 24.26 -2.23 -1.30
C VAL A 398 25.33 -2.85 -2.18
N ASP A 399 26.47 -3.13 -1.57
CA ASP A 399 27.57 -3.86 -2.18
C ASP A 399 27.38 -5.36 -1.88
N LEU A 400 27.23 -6.15 -2.94
CA LEU A 400 27.03 -7.59 -2.88
C LEU A 400 28.20 -8.34 -3.54
N GLU A 401 29.40 -7.77 -3.56
CA GLU A 401 30.57 -8.39 -4.18
C GLU A 401 31.05 -9.64 -3.42
N ARG A 402 30.92 -9.63 -2.08
CA ARG A 402 31.53 -10.66 -1.23
C ARG A 402 30.56 -11.77 -0.88
N PRO A 403 30.95 -13.06 -1.05
CA PRO A 403 30.18 -14.17 -0.53
C PRO A 403 29.74 -14.00 0.94
N GLY A 404 28.44 -14.17 1.19
CA GLY A 404 27.73 -13.93 2.44
C GLY A 404 27.32 -12.47 2.72
N ALA A 405 27.51 -11.50 1.82
CA ALA A 405 27.04 -10.13 2.02
C ALA A 405 25.52 -10.06 2.27
N ILE A 406 25.15 -9.19 3.21
CA ILE A 406 23.78 -8.95 3.63
C ILE A 406 23.51 -7.46 3.70
N ALA A 407 22.26 -7.06 3.46
CA ALA A 407 21.82 -5.67 3.55
C ALA A 407 20.78 -5.53 4.68
N PRO A 408 21.18 -5.03 5.86
CA PRO A 408 20.21 -4.72 6.92
C PRO A 408 19.38 -3.50 6.53
N MET A 409 18.07 -3.62 6.71
CA MET A 409 17.06 -2.61 6.38
C MET A 409 16.04 -2.53 7.51
N GLU A 410 15.54 -1.32 7.77
CA GLU A 410 14.63 -1.12 8.89
C GLU A 410 13.60 -0.03 8.65
N TRP A 411 12.44 -0.18 9.31
CA TRP A 411 11.37 0.79 9.31
C TRP A 411 10.84 1.00 10.73
N THR A 412 10.54 2.24 11.07
CA THR A 412 9.93 2.61 12.36
C THR A 412 8.48 2.97 12.13
N LEU A 413 7.59 2.39 12.94
CA LEU A 413 6.16 2.68 12.93
C LEU A 413 5.76 3.55 14.13
N THR A 414 4.57 4.14 14.08
CA THR A 414 3.94 4.80 15.24
C THR A 414 3.57 3.82 16.36
N ARG A 415 3.41 2.53 16.03
CA ARG A 415 2.91 1.47 16.90
C ARG A 415 3.54 0.11 16.58
N ALA A 416 3.54 -0.78 17.57
CA ALA A 416 4.15 -2.12 17.46
C ALA A 416 3.17 -3.21 17.01
N ASP A 417 1.87 -3.04 17.24
CA ASP A 417 0.81 -4.04 16.99
C ASP A 417 0.40 -4.11 15.51
N ALA A 418 1.40 -4.25 14.65
CA ALA A 418 1.26 -4.36 13.21
C ALA A 418 2.21 -5.44 12.69
N ALA A 419 1.95 -5.89 11.47
CA ALA A 419 2.93 -6.62 10.69
C ALA A 419 3.20 -5.86 9.39
N LEU A 420 4.42 -5.99 8.89
CA LEU A 420 4.98 -5.16 7.82
C LEU A 420 5.33 -6.05 6.62
N ASP A 421 4.66 -5.84 5.50
CA ASP A 421 5.05 -6.43 4.22
C ASP A 421 6.12 -5.55 3.58
N VAL A 422 7.30 -6.10 3.31
CA VAL A 422 8.41 -5.45 2.63
C VAL A 422 8.51 -6.01 1.22
N THR A 423 8.49 -5.15 0.21
CA THR A 423 8.70 -5.53 -1.19
C THR A 423 9.89 -4.78 -1.75
N LEU A 424 10.92 -5.50 -2.18
CA LEU A 424 12.05 -4.99 -2.97
C LEU A 424 11.78 -5.27 -4.44
N THR A 425 12.04 -4.31 -5.33
CA THR A 425 11.82 -4.43 -6.77
C THR A 425 13.04 -3.95 -7.54
N HIS A 426 13.58 -4.79 -8.42
CA HIS A 426 14.59 -4.35 -9.37
C HIS A 426 13.94 -3.54 -10.49
N THR A 427 14.39 -2.30 -10.70
CA THR A 427 13.68 -1.33 -11.56
C THR A 427 13.70 -1.72 -13.04
N ALA A 428 14.81 -2.29 -13.53
CA ALA A 428 14.94 -2.60 -14.95
C ALA A 428 14.19 -3.88 -15.35
N THR A 429 14.16 -4.90 -14.49
CA THR A 429 13.53 -6.19 -14.81
C THR A 429 12.14 -6.35 -14.22
N GLY A 430 11.75 -5.54 -13.24
CA GLY A 430 10.49 -5.67 -12.51
C GLY A 430 10.43 -6.87 -11.56
N ARG A 431 11.52 -7.63 -11.41
CA ARG A 431 11.59 -8.77 -10.48
C ARG A 431 11.48 -8.28 -9.03
N THR A 432 10.75 -9.01 -8.20
CA THR A 432 10.44 -8.59 -6.81
C THR A 432 10.79 -9.65 -5.77
N ARG A 433 11.18 -9.22 -4.57
CA ARG A 433 11.25 -10.05 -3.36
C ARG A 433 10.29 -9.45 -2.33
N THR A 434 9.37 -10.25 -1.82
CA THR A 434 8.44 -9.83 -0.76
C THR A 434 8.66 -10.65 0.51
N GLU A 435 8.72 -9.99 1.66
CA GLU A 435 8.88 -10.59 2.97
C GLU A 435 7.88 -10.01 3.96
N ARG A 436 7.20 -10.87 4.75
CA ARG A 436 6.27 -10.46 5.80
C ARG A 436 6.97 -10.47 7.15
N LEU A 437 7.21 -9.30 7.71
CA LEU A 437 7.76 -9.15 9.05
C LEU A 437 6.65 -9.17 10.10
N ALA A 438 6.77 -10.07 11.07
CA ALA A 438 5.89 -10.11 12.23
C ALA A 438 6.13 -8.93 13.18
N GLN A 439 5.19 -8.71 14.10
CA GLN A 439 5.32 -7.73 15.17
C GLN A 439 6.63 -7.94 15.96
N PRO A 440 7.41 -6.87 16.23
CA PRO A 440 8.62 -6.98 17.02
C PRO A 440 8.31 -7.31 18.48
N ALA A 441 9.24 -8.02 19.14
CA ALA A 441 9.11 -8.37 20.56
C ALA A 441 9.05 -7.14 21.48
N SER A 442 9.65 -6.02 21.07
CA SER A 442 9.57 -4.73 21.78
C SER A 442 9.83 -3.55 20.84
N GLY A 443 9.33 -2.37 21.20
CA GLY A 443 9.49 -1.15 20.40
C GLY A 443 8.66 -1.14 19.12
N THR A 444 8.90 -0.17 18.25
CA THR A 444 8.15 0.03 16.99
C THR A 444 9.02 -0.12 15.74
N ARG A 445 10.21 -0.72 15.88
CA ARG A 445 11.21 -0.91 14.83
C ARG A 445 11.10 -2.31 14.25
N PHE A 446 10.92 -2.39 12.94
CA PHE A 446 10.88 -3.63 12.17
C PHE A 446 12.19 -3.75 11.40
N ALA A 447 12.88 -4.87 11.56
CA ALA A 447 14.17 -5.12 10.92
C ALA A 447 14.05 -6.27 9.93
N PHE A 448 14.70 -6.09 8.79
CA PHE A 448 14.82 -7.08 7.72
C PHE A 448 16.27 -7.12 7.26
N THR A 449 16.85 -8.31 7.19
CA THR A 449 18.17 -8.50 6.60
C THR A 449 17.98 -9.18 5.27
N TRP A 450 18.24 -8.43 4.20
CA TRP A 450 18.21 -9.00 2.86
C TRP A 450 19.51 -9.75 2.58
N ASP A 451 19.39 -10.97 2.05
CA ASP A 451 20.48 -11.89 1.70
C ASP A 451 21.06 -11.65 0.29
N GLY A 452 20.60 -10.61 -0.40
CA GLY A 452 21.03 -10.32 -1.76
C GLY A 452 20.40 -11.19 -2.83
N LEU A 453 19.39 -12.01 -2.48
CA LEU A 453 18.69 -12.87 -3.43
C LEU A 453 17.37 -12.24 -3.93
N LEU A 454 17.07 -12.46 -5.20
CA LEU A 454 15.84 -12.05 -5.86
C LEU A 454 15.26 -13.23 -6.64
N ASP A 455 14.16 -13.80 -6.15
CA ASP A 455 13.52 -14.99 -6.74
C ASP A 455 14.45 -16.21 -6.83
N GLY A 456 15.20 -16.47 -5.75
CA GLY A 456 16.08 -17.63 -5.62
C GLY A 456 17.44 -17.53 -6.33
N ALA A 457 17.72 -16.43 -7.03
CA ALA A 457 19.02 -16.16 -7.67
C ALA A 457 19.64 -14.86 -7.14
N SER A 458 20.94 -14.65 -7.38
CA SER A 458 21.63 -13.40 -7.05
C SER A 458 20.89 -12.20 -7.65
N ALA A 459 20.77 -11.12 -6.87
CA ALA A 459 20.07 -9.93 -7.30
C ALA A 459 20.88 -9.15 -8.35
N PRO A 460 20.28 -8.73 -9.49
CA PRO A 460 20.93 -7.88 -10.47
C PRO A 460 21.53 -6.58 -9.90
N ASN A 461 22.55 -6.05 -10.56
CA ASN A 461 23.05 -4.71 -10.32
C ASN A 461 22.03 -3.66 -10.79
N GLY A 462 22.15 -2.45 -10.24
CA GLY A 462 21.35 -1.31 -10.68
C GLY A 462 20.35 -0.81 -9.66
N ALA A 463 19.32 -0.12 -10.13
CA ALA A 463 18.40 0.63 -9.28
C ALA A 463 17.28 -0.27 -8.74
N TYR A 464 16.99 -0.13 -7.46
CA TYR A 464 15.91 -0.82 -6.77
C TYR A 464 14.97 0.17 -6.10
N THR A 465 13.71 -0.24 -5.99
CA THR A 465 12.74 0.41 -5.11
C THR A 465 12.37 -0.54 -3.97
N TRP A 466 12.17 0.02 -2.78
CA TRP A 466 11.50 -0.68 -1.69
C TRP A 466 10.13 -0.05 -1.46
N GLN A 467 9.16 -0.89 -1.10
CA GLN A 467 7.86 -0.47 -0.61
C GLN A 467 7.55 -1.28 0.65
N VAL A 468 7.00 -0.63 1.66
CA VAL A 468 6.45 -1.30 2.83
C VAL A 468 4.98 -1.00 3.00
N THR A 469 4.24 -2.00 3.46
CA THR A 469 2.83 -1.87 3.84
C THR A 469 2.65 -2.43 5.25
N ALA A 470 2.35 -1.55 6.20
CA ALA A 470 2.04 -1.91 7.58
C ALA A 470 0.53 -2.10 7.72
N THR A 471 0.13 -3.23 8.31
CA THR A 471 -1.27 -3.54 8.59
C THR A 471 -1.39 -3.96 10.05
N ARG A 472 -2.40 -3.45 10.76
CA ARG A 472 -2.62 -3.81 12.17
C ARG A 472 -2.85 -5.31 12.32
N ALA A 473 -2.34 -5.88 13.41
CA ALA A 473 -2.43 -7.32 13.67
C ALA A 473 -3.88 -7.81 13.81
N ASP A 474 -4.79 -6.94 14.27
CA ASP A 474 -6.23 -7.21 14.40
C ASP A 474 -7.04 -6.90 13.12
N GLY A 475 -6.37 -6.45 12.04
CA GLY A 475 -7.00 -6.05 10.79
C GLY A 475 -7.82 -4.76 10.85
N SER A 476 -7.74 -4.01 11.96
CA SER A 476 -8.44 -2.73 12.11
C SER A 476 -7.63 -1.57 11.53
N GLY A 477 -8.33 -0.48 11.21
CA GLY A 477 -7.72 0.75 10.71
C GLY A 477 -7.19 0.67 9.29
N ALA A 478 -6.77 1.81 8.76
CA ALA A 478 -6.17 1.88 7.42
C ALA A 478 -4.72 1.35 7.44
N PRO A 479 -4.28 0.63 6.38
CA PRO A 479 -2.87 0.27 6.25
C PRO A 479 -2.02 1.53 5.99
N ALA A 480 -0.78 1.51 6.46
CA ALA A 480 0.18 2.57 6.21
C ALA A 480 1.24 2.12 5.21
N THR A 481 1.57 2.95 4.23
CA THR A 481 2.57 2.64 3.22
C THR A 481 3.71 3.65 3.21
N ALA A 482 4.90 3.19 2.86
CA ALA A 482 6.05 4.03 2.56
C ALA A 482 6.90 3.37 1.47
N SER A 483 7.64 4.17 0.72
CA SER A 483 8.54 3.67 -0.33
C SER A 483 9.78 4.55 -0.47
N GLY A 484 10.80 3.99 -1.13
CA GLY A 484 12.05 4.68 -1.43
C GLY A 484 12.90 3.88 -2.42
N GLY A 485 14.12 4.34 -2.67
CA GLY A 485 15.03 3.73 -3.63
C GLY A 485 16.42 3.45 -3.05
N PHE A 486 17.12 2.49 -3.63
CA PHE A 486 18.52 2.17 -3.37
C PHE A 486 19.18 1.59 -4.64
N ARG A 487 20.49 1.34 -4.58
CA ARG A 487 21.24 0.73 -5.69
C ARG A 487 22.00 -0.50 -5.23
N VAL A 488 22.02 -1.55 -6.05
CA VAL A 488 22.93 -2.69 -5.91
C VAL A 488 24.12 -2.51 -6.85
N THR A 489 25.32 -2.83 -6.38
CA THR A 489 26.57 -2.72 -7.15
C THR A 489 27.48 -3.91 -6.91
N ARG A 490 28.14 -4.36 -7.97
CA ARG A 490 29.22 -5.36 -8.04
C ARG A 490 30.17 -5.03 -9.18
N GLU A 491 31.31 -5.72 -9.23
CA GLU A 491 32.20 -5.70 -10.40
C GLU A 491 31.57 -6.44 -11.59
N ALA A 492 31.93 -6.03 -12.81
CA ALA A 492 31.41 -6.64 -14.02
C ALA A 492 32.16 -7.95 -14.32
N ASN A 493 31.42 -9.04 -14.48
CA ASN A 493 31.96 -10.34 -14.87
C ASN A 493 31.72 -10.58 -16.38
N PRO A 494 32.76 -10.88 -17.20
CA PRO A 494 32.60 -11.12 -18.63
C PRO A 494 31.68 -12.30 -18.99
N HIS A 495 31.45 -13.23 -18.07
CA HIS A 495 30.53 -14.35 -18.23
C HIS A 495 29.21 -14.17 -17.46
N ASP A 496 28.93 -12.99 -16.91
CA ASP A 496 27.64 -12.65 -16.33
C ASP A 496 26.80 -11.88 -17.35
N TYR A 497 25.87 -12.58 -18.02
CA TYR A 497 25.03 -11.97 -19.04
C TYR A 497 23.78 -11.31 -18.46
N ASN A 498 23.50 -11.54 -17.17
CA ASN A 498 22.30 -11.06 -16.49
C ASN A 498 22.58 -10.04 -15.37
N ASP A 499 23.84 -9.61 -15.27
CA ASP A 499 24.38 -8.54 -14.45
C ASP A 499 24.05 -8.74 -12.96
N ASN A 500 24.05 -9.98 -12.46
CA ASN A 500 23.74 -10.32 -11.08
C ASN A 500 24.93 -10.74 -10.22
N GLY A 501 26.15 -10.68 -10.78
CA GLY A 501 27.41 -11.04 -10.14
C GLY A 501 27.81 -12.48 -10.37
N SER A 502 26.87 -13.37 -10.68
CA SER A 502 27.17 -14.77 -10.92
C SER A 502 27.56 -15.06 -12.36
N THR A 503 28.45 -16.04 -12.51
CA THR A 503 28.80 -16.57 -13.83
C THR A 503 27.62 -17.33 -14.45
N ASP A 504 27.35 -17.05 -15.72
CA ASP A 504 26.43 -17.79 -16.57
C ASP A 504 27.20 -18.74 -17.51
N VAL A 505 26.70 -19.97 -17.68
CA VAL A 505 27.18 -20.92 -18.69
C VAL A 505 26.16 -21.05 -19.81
N LEU A 506 26.62 -21.01 -21.07
CA LEU A 506 25.73 -21.17 -22.23
C LEU A 506 25.78 -22.61 -22.74
N ALA A 507 24.61 -23.18 -23.07
CA ALA A 507 24.53 -24.52 -23.61
C ALA A 507 23.49 -24.66 -24.71
N ARG A 508 23.86 -25.29 -25.82
CA ARG A 508 22.92 -25.60 -26.90
C ARG A 508 22.52 -27.05 -26.83
N ASP A 509 21.20 -27.31 -26.83
CA ASP A 509 20.67 -28.66 -26.94
C ASP A 509 20.59 -29.15 -28.39
N ALA A 510 20.44 -30.46 -28.58
CA ALA A 510 20.34 -31.08 -29.90
C ALA A 510 19.15 -30.60 -30.75
N SER A 511 18.15 -29.93 -30.16
CA SER A 511 17.02 -29.33 -30.87
C SER A 511 17.32 -27.91 -31.38
N GLY A 512 18.48 -27.35 -30.99
CA GLY A 512 18.92 -26.01 -31.34
C GLY A 512 18.36 -24.91 -30.45
N VAL A 513 17.96 -25.24 -29.21
CA VAL A 513 17.69 -24.22 -28.19
C VAL A 513 19.01 -23.85 -27.51
N LEU A 514 19.28 -22.56 -27.39
CA LEU A 514 20.35 -22.05 -26.53
C LEU A 514 19.77 -21.73 -25.15
N TRP A 515 20.44 -22.25 -24.13
CA TRP A 515 20.14 -22.10 -22.71
C TRP A 515 21.24 -21.26 -22.04
N ARG A 516 20.84 -20.52 -21.01
CA ARG A 516 21.72 -19.85 -20.06
C ARG A 516 21.50 -20.47 -18.69
N ASP A 517 22.56 -20.98 -18.09
CA ASP A 517 22.59 -21.55 -16.75
C ASP A 517 23.31 -20.57 -15.83
N ASP A 518 22.54 -19.85 -15.02
CA ASP A 518 23.04 -18.94 -13.98
C ASP A 518 23.53 -19.76 -12.79
N LEU A 519 24.81 -19.65 -12.48
CA LEU A 519 25.41 -20.34 -11.35
C LEU A 519 25.23 -19.53 -10.07
N LEU A 520 25.37 -20.17 -8.91
CA LEU A 520 25.49 -19.45 -7.65
C LEU A 520 26.98 -19.32 -7.33
N ASP A 521 27.50 -18.09 -7.32
CA ASP A 521 28.90 -17.74 -7.03
C ASP A 521 29.27 -17.91 -5.52
N TRP A 522 28.31 -18.37 -4.70
CA TRP A 522 28.34 -18.37 -3.22
C TRP A 522 28.09 -19.79 -2.72
N PRO A 523 29.07 -20.69 -2.80
CA PRO A 523 28.86 -22.11 -2.54
C PRO A 523 28.52 -22.35 -1.06
N SER A 524 27.30 -22.82 -0.77
CA SER A 524 27.05 -23.57 0.46
C SER A 524 27.75 -24.93 0.33
N GLU A 525 28.54 -25.32 1.34
CA GLU A 525 29.21 -26.63 1.40
C GLU A 525 30.34 -26.89 0.37
N GLY A 526 30.82 -25.86 -0.34
CA GLY A 526 32.05 -25.93 -1.15
C GLY A 526 31.88 -26.48 -2.58
N GLY A 527 30.66 -26.46 -3.13
CA GLY A 527 30.37 -26.84 -4.53
C GLY A 527 29.61 -25.77 -5.31
N ILE A 528 29.68 -25.83 -6.64
CA ILE A 528 29.00 -24.89 -7.57
C ILE A 528 27.60 -25.39 -7.90
N GLU A 529 26.60 -24.57 -7.63
CA GLU A 529 25.19 -24.89 -7.88
C GLU A 529 24.63 -24.05 -9.03
N THR A 530 23.63 -24.59 -9.74
CA THR A 530 22.85 -23.81 -10.71
C THR A 530 21.68 -23.15 -9.98
N ALA A 531 21.66 -21.82 -9.95
CA ALA A 531 20.58 -21.04 -9.35
C ALA A 531 19.34 -21.03 -10.27
N GLN A 532 19.56 -20.79 -11.57
CA GLN A 532 18.46 -20.66 -12.52
C GLN A 532 18.88 -21.07 -13.93
N ARG A 533 17.99 -21.74 -14.67
CA ARG A 533 18.13 -21.95 -16.12
C ARG A 533 17.10 -21.11 -16.87
N ALA A 534 17.53 -20.42 -17.92
CA ALA A 534 16.67 -19.66 -18.83
C ALA A 534 16.92 -20.06 -20.29
N SER A 535 15.85 -20.15 -21.10
CA SER A 535 16.00 -20.32 -22.54
C SER A 535 16.27 -18.96 -23.19
N ILE A 536 17.38 -18.82 -23.92
CA ILE A 536 17.65 -17.65 -24.75
C ILE A 536 16.79 -17.71 -26.02
N GLY A 537 16.64 -18.89 -26.62
CA GLY A 537 15.75 -19.08 -27.75
C GLY A 537 16.11 -20.28 -28.63
N ARG A 538 15.28 -20.52 -29.64
CA ARG A 538 15.45 -21.61 -30.63
C ARG A 538 16.15 -21.12 -31.90
N GLY A 539 16.62 -22.05 -32.73
CA GLY A 539 17.19 -21.74 -34.05
C GLY A 539 18.71 -21.67 -34.07
N TRP A 540 19.39 -22.02 -32.98
CA TRP A 540 20.84 -21.95 -32.84
C TRP A 540 21.59 -23.09 -33.54
N GLN A 541 20.88 -24.09 -34.08
CA GLN A 541 21.45 -25.17 -34.89
C GLN A 541 22.01 -24.71 -36.25
N ILE A 542 21.79 -23.45 -36.63
CA ILE A 542 22.41 -22.86 -37.83
C ILE A 542 23.90 -22.58 -37.63
N TYR A 543 24.36 -22.57 -36.39
CA TYR A 543 25.73 -22.30 -36.00
C TYR A 543 26.51 -23.59 -35.81
N ASP A 544 27.73 -23.64 -36.34
CA ASP A 544 28.65 -24.75 -36.10
C ASP A 544 29.68 -24.43 -35.01
N ARG A 545 29.81 -23.15 -34.63
CA ARG A 545 30.60 -22.66 -33.49
C ARG A 545 29.86 -21.57 -32.74
N ILE A 546 29.95 -21.58 -31.42
CA ILE A 546 29.39 -20.59 -30.49
C ILE A 546 30.46 -20.41 -29.41
N GLU A 547 30.93 -19.19 -29.20
CA GLU A 547 32.01 -18.88 -28.25
C GLU A 547 31.61 -17.64 -27.42
N ALA A 548 31.61 -17.78 -26.08
CA ALA A 548 31.58 -16.66 -25.16
C ALA A 548 32.93 -15.94 -25.26
N ALA A 549 32.95 -14.75 -25.85
CA ALA A 549 34.19 -14.09 -26.22
C ALA A 549 34.58 -12.95 -25.28
N GLY A 550 33.87 -12.77 -24.15
CA GLY A 550 34.00 -11.61 -23.28
C GLY A 550 33.48 -10.33 -23.94
N ASP A 551 33.79 -9.16 -23.38
CA ASP A 551 33.39 -7.87 -23.95
C ASP A 551 34.23 -7.53 -25.20
N LEU A 552 33.64 -7.71 -26.39
CA LEU A 552 34.24 -7.35 -27.67
C LEU A 552 33.77 -5.98 -28.18
N ALA A 553 32.62 -5.54 -27.71
CA ALA A 553 31.89 -4.38 -28.23
C ALA A 553 32.01 -3.12 -27.37
N GLY A 554 32.62 -3.20 -26.19
CA GLY A 554 32.73 -2.10 -25.22
C GLY A 554 31.47 -1.94 -24.34
N GLY A 555 30.73 -3.03 -24.14
CA GLY A 555 29.51 -3.08 -23.34
C GLY A 555 29.76 -3.38 -21.86
N PRO A 556 28.73 -3.27 -21.00
CA PRO A 556 28.85 -3.57 -19.57
C PRO A 556 28.86 -5.07 -19.22
N VAL A 557 28.55 -5.94 -20.19
CA VAL A 557 28.49 -7.41 -20.05
C VAL A 557 29.14 -8.08 -21.25
N GLY A 558 29.47 -9.36 -21.13
CA GLY A 558 30.10 -10.12 -22.20
C GLY A 558 29.28 -10.27 -23.48
N ASP A 559 29.99 -10.51 -24.58
CA ASP A 559 29.45 -10.75 -25.91
C ASP A 559 29.70 -12.20 -26.36
N LEU A 560 28.89 -12.63 -27.32
CA LEU A 560 28.98 -13.94 -27.95
C LEU A 560 29.36 -13.79 -29.43
N VAL A 561 30.28 -14.63 -29.90
CA VAL A 561 30.51 -14.81 -31.34
C VAL A 561 30.03 -16.19 -31.79
N ALA A 562 29.38 -16.24 -32.95
CA ALA A 562 28.88 -17.48 -33.51
C ALA A 562 29.18 -17.57 -35.00
N ARG A 563 29.70 -18.72 -35.45
CA ARG A 563 29.93 -18.99 -36.86
C ARG A 563 28.80 -19.84 -37.41
N ASP A 564 28.18 -19.37 -38.48
CA ASP A 564 27.17 -20.16 -39.17
C ASP A 564 27.79 -21.20 -40.11
N THR A 565 27.00 -22.20 -40.47
CA THR A 565 27.40 -23.29 -41.38
C THR A 565 27.82 -22.83 -42.78
N SER A 566 27.59 -21.56 -43.15
CA SER A 566 28.07 -20.95 -44.40
C SER A 566 29.43 -20.25 -44.25
N GLY A 567 29.99 -20.22 -43.03
CA GLY A 567 31.28 -19.59 -42.72
C GLY A 567 31.19 -18.09 -42.48
N VAL A 568 30.02 -17.57 -42.13
CA VAL A 568 29.85 -16.17 -41.71
C VAL A 568 29.98 -16.10 -40.19
N LEU A 569 30.77 -15.15 -39.70
CA LEU A 569 30.92 -14.86 -38.27
C LEU A 569 29.97 -13.75 -37.86
N TRP A 570 29.24 -13.99 -36.77
CA TRP A 570 28.24 -13.10 -36.21
C TRP A 570 28.62 -12.69 -34.79
N LEU A 571 28.36 -11.44 -34.44
CA LEU A 571 28.44 -10.89 -33.09
C LEU A 571 27.05 -10.76 -32.49
N TYR A 572 26.92 -11.16 -31.24
CA TYR A 572 25.74 -11.02 -30.39
C TYR A 572 26.15 -10.24 -29.15
N GLN A 573 25.65 -9.02 -29.00
CA GLN A 573 26.02 -8.19 -27.86
C GLN A 573 25.18 -8.55 -26.64
N GLY A 574 25.80 -8.65 -25.47
CA GLY A 574 25.08 -8.88 -24.22
C GLY A 574 24.19 -7.70 -23.84
N THR A 575 23.05 -7.96 -23.21
CA THR A 575 22.09 -6.90 -22.80
C THR A 575 22.10 -6.58 -21.31
N GLY A 576 22.74 -7.42 -20.48
CA GLY A 576 22.63 -7.36 -19.01
C GLY A 576 21.28 -7.84 -18.48
N ALA A 577 20.34 -8.23 -19.35
CA ALA A 577 19.07 -8.83 -18.97
C ALA A 577 19.07 -10.35 -19.21
N GLY A 578 20.24 -10.95 -19.40
CA GLY A 578 20.40 -12.38 -19.62
C GLY A 578 20.06 -12.85 -21.03
N ASN A 579 20.05 -11.93 -21.99
CA ASN A 579 19.79 -12.15 -23.42
C ASN A 579 20.77 -11.34 -24.27
N PHE A 580 20.72 -11.56 -25.60
CA PHE A 580 21.57 -10.89 -26.57
C PHE A 580 20.78 -10.00 -27.53
N THR A 581 21.44 -9.01 -28.12
CA THR A 581 20.91 -8.19 -29.22
C THR A 581 20.67 -9.03 -30.48
N ALA A 582 20.04 -8.42 -31.48
CA ALA A 582 20.06 -8.98 -32.84
C ALA A 582 21.50 -9.12 -33.33
N ARG A 583 21.79 -10.23 -34.03
CA ARG A 583 23.12 -10.55 -34.53
C ARG A 583 23.62 -9.53 -35.57
N THR A 584 24.90 -9.19 -35.49
CA THR A 584 25.59 -8.35 -36.48
C THR A 584 26.63 -9.17 -37.23
N GLN A 585 26.68 -9.04 -38.55
CA GLN A 585 27.66 -9.75 -39.36
C GLN A 585 29.04 -9.08 -39.20
N ILE A 586 30.03 -9.81 -38.68
CA ILE A 586 31.37 -9.27 -38.42
C ILE A 586 32.47 -9.90 -39.28
N GLY A 587 32.13 -10.92 -40.07
CA GLY A 587 33.04 -11.39 -41.12
C GLY A 587 32.47 -12.52 -41.98
N LYS A 588 33.12 -12.77 -43.12
CA LYS A 588 32.81 -13.87 -44.05
C LYS A 588 34.06 -14.71 -44.30
N GLY A 589 33.89 -15.96 -44.74
CA GLY A 589 35.03 -16.82 -45.09
C GLY A 589 35.68 -17.50 -43.89
N TRP A 590 35.03 -17.53 -42.73
CA TRP A 590 35.55 -18.07 -41.48
C TRP A 590 35.57 -19.60 -41.41
N GLN A 591 35.04 -20.29 -42.43
CA GLN A 591 35.16 -21.75 -42.57
C GLN A 591 36.59 -22.23 -42.81
N ILE A 592 37.54 -21.32 -43.08
CA ILE A 592 38.98 -21.63 -43.13
C ILE A 592 39.56 -21.99 -41.76
N TYR A 593 38.84 -21.67 -40.69
CA TYR A 593 39.23 -21.95 -39.32
C TYR A 593 38.59 -23.25 -38.83
N ALA A 594 39.39 -24.17 -38.29
CA ALA A 594 38.90 -25.40 -37.67
C ALA A 594 38.34 -25.13 -36.25
N THR A 595 39.01 -24.24 -35.53
CA THR A 595 38.72 -23.89 -34.13
C THR A 595 38.70 -22.38 -33.97
N LEU A 596 37.77 -21.90 -33.17
CA LEU A 596 37.69 -20.53 -32.66
C LEU A 596 37.67 -20.64 -31.14
N THR A 597 38.31 -19.73 -30.42
CA THR A 597 38.19 -19.64 -28.96
C THR A 597 38.52 -18.21 -28.53
N GLY A 598 37.77 -17.66 -27.57
CA GLY A 598 37.92 -16.28 -27.13
C GLY A 598 37.64 -16.13 -25.64
N GLY A 599 37.78 -14.90 -25.12
CA GLY A 599 37.52 -14.59 -23.70
C GLY A 599 38.77 -14.34 -22.86
N SER A 600 39.97 -14.65 -23.37
CA SER A 600 41.24 -14.27 -22.74
C SER A 600 41.79 -12.97 -23.34
N ASP A 601 42.30 -12.05 -22.50
CA ASP A 601 43.17 -10.95 -22.94
C ASP A 601 44.61 -11.44 -23.05
N LEU A 602 45.13 -11.61 -24.27
CA LEU A 602 46.50 -12.10 -24.51
C LEU A 602 47.51 -10.96 -24.64
N THR A 603 47.03 -9.73 -24.76
CA THR A 603 47.86 -8.55 -25.02
C THR A 603 48.03 -7.65 -23.79
N GLY A 604 47.27 -7.90 -22.73
CA GLY A 604 47.30 -7.13 -21.49
C GLY A 604 46.69 -5.73 -21.63
N ASP A 605 45.84 -5.51 -22.65
CA ASP A 605 45.20 -4.21 -22.90
C ASP A 605 43.81 -4.07 -22.26
N GLY A 606 43.38 -5.09 -21.50
CA GLY A 606 42.11 -5.16 -20.79
C GLY A 606 40.94 -5.57 -21.67
N ARG A 607 41.18 -6.04 -22.90
CA ARG A 607 40.13 -6.46 -23.84
C ARG A 607 40.26 -7.94 -24.17
N ALA A 608 39.11 -8.60 -24.31
CA ALA A 608 39.12 -9.99 -24.72
C ALA A 608 39.56 -10.14 -26.19
N ASP A 609 40.42 -11.11 -26.44
CA ASP A 609 40.91 -11.46 -27.76
C ASP A 609 40.24 -12.72 -28.30
N LEU A 610 40.28 -12.90 -29.62
CA LEU A 610 39.87 -14.14 -30.28
C LEU A 610 41.08 -14.84 -30.91
N LEU A 611 41.13 -16.15 -30.76
CA LEU A 611 42.09 -17.02 -31.42
C LEU A 611 41.39 -17.92 -32.42
N ALA A 612 42.08 -18.17 -33.53
CA ALA A 612 41.56 -19.03 -34.58
C ALA A 612 42.67 -19.91 -35.16
N THR A 613 42.43 -21.22 -35.19
CA THR A 613 43.35 -22.18 -35.82
C THR A 613 42.84 -22.51 -37.21
N ASP A 614 43.64 -22.26 -38.24
CA ASP A 614 43.25 -22.58 -39.61
C ASP A 614 43.40 -24.08 -39.92
N THR A 615 42.82 -24.52 -41.04
CA THR A 615 42.89 -25.92 -41.47
C THR A 615 44.31 -26.40 -41.83
N ALA A 616 45.27 -25.49 -42.00
CA ALA A 616 46.69 -25.82 -42.19
C ALA A 616 47.42 -26.01 -40.84
N GLY A 617 46.78 -25.68 -39.72
CA GLY A 617 47.32 -25.80 -38.38
C GLY A 617 48.07 -24.56 -37.89
N ASP A 618 47.86 -23.41 -38.53
CA ASP A 618 48.38 -22.14 -38.05
C ASP A 618 47.41 -21.49 -37.05
N LEU A 619 47.95 -21.02 -35.93
CA LEU A 619 47.21 -20.23 -34.95
C LEU A 619 47.31 -18.74 -35.28
N TRP A 620 46.16 -18.07 -35.24
CA TRP A 620 46.01 -16.66 -35.53
C TRP A 620 45.38 -15.93 -34.34
N LEU A 621 45.95 -14.78 -33.98
CA LEU A 621 45.41 -13.84 -33.00
C LEU A 621 44.61 -12.74 -33.68
N TYR A 622 43.38 -12.54 -33.22
CA TYR A 622 42.50 -11.44 -33.55
C TYR A 622 42.34 -10.57 -32.31
N ARG A 623 43.08 -9.46 -32.27
CA ARG A 623 43.06 -8.57 -31.11
C ARG A 623 41.72 -7.85 -30.98
N GLY A 624 41.15 -7.83 -29.78
CA GLY A 624 39.94 -7.09 -29.48
C GLY A 624 40.12 -5.59 -29.65
N THR A 625 39.10 -4.89 -30.14
CA THR A 625 39.12 -3.42 -30.26
C THR A 625 38.16 -2.72 -29.30
N GLY A 626 37.19 -3.46 -28.73
CA GLY A 626 36.10 -2.89 -27.95
C GLY A 626 35.09 -2.11 -28.80
N SER A 627 34.92 -2.46 -30.08
CA SER A 627 34.00 -1.77 -30.98
C SER A 627 33.12 -2.77 -31.73
N ALA A 628 31.80 -2.71 -31.51
CA ALA A 628 30.83 -3.58 -32.18
C ALA A 628 30.93 -3.56 -33.71
N THR A 629 31.30 -2.43 -34.31
CA THR A 629 31.41 -2.28 -35.78
C THR A 629 32.71 -2.81 -36.36
N ALA A 630 33.73 -3.01 -35.53
CA ALA A 630 35.04 -3.50 -35.94
C ALA A 630 35.69 -4.26 -34.78
N PRO A 631 35.11 -5.37 -34.30
CA PRO A 631 35.47 -5.99 -33.01
C PRO A 631 36.89 -6.52 -32.97
N PHE A 632 37.51 -6.78 -34.12
CA PHE A 632 38.85 -7.30 -34.22
C PHE A 632 39.76 -6.46 -35.10
N ALA A 633 41.03 -6.34 -34.68
CA ALA A 633 42.11 -5.83 -35.51
C ALA A 633 42.51 -6.84 -36.60
N ALA A 634 43.44 -6.44 -37.48
CA ALA A 634 44.04 -7.35 -38.44
C ALA A 634 44.73 -8.54 -37.74
N ARG A 635 44.48 -9.75 -38.23
CA ARG A 635 44.99 -10.99 -37.62
C ARG A 635 46.52 -11.07 -37.64
N VAL A 636 47.11 -11.63 -36.59
CA VAL A 636 48.55 -11.89 -36.47
C VAL A 636 48.80 -13.39 -36.37
N ARG A 637 49.74 -13.93 -37.13
CA ARG A 637 50.09 -15.36 -37.07
C ARG A 637 50.99 -15.62 -35.87
N LEU A 638 50.60 -16.54 -34.99
CA LEU A 638 51.37 -16.92 -33.80
C LEU A 638 52.30 -18.12 -34.04
N GLY A 639 52.00 -18.95 -35.03
CA GLY A 639 52.83 -20.10 -35.38
C GLY A 639 52.03 -21.25 -35.98
N GLY A 640 52.71 -22.28 -36.46
CA GLY A 640 52.10 -23.51 -36.99
C GLY A 640 52.20 -24.68 -36.01
N GLY A 641 51.57 -25.81 -36.35
CA GLY A 641 51.66 -27.05 -35.56
C GLY A 641 50.48 -27.28 -34.60
N TRP A 642 49.43 -26.47 -34.68
CA TRP A 642 48.28 -26.53 -33.78
C TRP A 642 47.25 -27.60 -34.17
N GLN A 643 47.36 -28.21 -35.35
CA GLN A 643 46.51 -29.31 -35.81
C GLN A 643 46.63 -30.60 -34.97
N VAL A 644 47.62 -30.66 -34.06
CA VAL A 644 47.79 -31.77 -33.11
C VAL A 644 46.73 -31.75 -32.00
N TYR A 645 46.11 -30.60 -31.77
CA TYR A 645 45.08 -30.40 -30.77
C TYR A 645 43.69 -30.75 -31.32
N ARG A 646 42.85 -31.30 -30.44
CA ARG A 646 41.44 -31.58 -30.72
C ARG A 646 40.52 -30.49 -30.20
N GLU A 647 40.99 -29.78 -29.18
CA GLU A 647 40.26 -28.69 -28.53
C GLU A 647 41.27 -27.70 -27.97
N ILE A 648 40.95 -26.42 -28.08
CA ILE A 648 41.72 -25.30 -27.57
C ILE A 648 40.71 -24.36 -26.91
N THR A 649 40.96 -24.00 -25.66
CA THR A 649 40.03 -23.23 -24.84
C THR A 649 40.79 -22.08 -24.19
N ALA A 650 40.34 -20.86 -24.43
CA ALA A 650 40.71 -19.69 -23.66
C ALA A 650 40.03 -19.75 -22.28
N VAL A 651 40.83 -19.51 -21.23
CA VAL A 651 40.42 -19.76 -19.83
C VAL A 651 40.70 -18.57 -18.93
N GLY A 652 41.09 -17.41 -19.48
CA GLY A 652 41.64 -16.32 -18.69
C GLY A 652 42.95 -16.69 -17.99
N ASP A 653 43.43 -15.85 -17.07
CA ASP A 653 44.70 -16.07 -16.36
C ASP A 653 44.52 -17.09 -15.21
N ILE A 654 44.77 -18.36 -15.50
CA ILE A 654 44.66 -19.46 -14.52
C ILE A 654 45.99 -19.80 -13.85
N ALA A 655 47.09 -19.26 -14.36
CA ALA A 655 48.44 -19.57 -13.90
C ALA A 655 49.12 -18.42 -13.14
N GLY A 656 48.44 -17.28 -12.95
CA GLY A 656 48.94 -16.10 -12.24
C GLY A 656 49.99 -15.34 -13.05
N GLY A 657 49.82 -15.28 -14.36
CA GLY A 657 50.71 -14.66 -15.33
C GLY A 657 50.47 -13.16 -15.51
N ALA A 658 50.92 -12.64 -16.66
CA ALA A 658 50.75 -11.24 -17.04
C ALA A 658 49.56 -11.01 -18.00
N ALA A 659 48.93 -12.10 -18.45
CA ALA A 659 47.86 -12.13 -19.46
C ALA A 659 47.12 -13.45 -19.36
N GLY A 660 46.00 -13.56 -20.09
CA GLY A 660 45.19 -14.77 -20.13
C GLY A 660 45.92 -15.98 -20.73
N ASP A 661 45.49 -17.16 -20.32
CA ASP A 661 46.06 -18.44 -20.71
C ASP A 661 45.15 -19.19 -21.70
N LEU A 662 45.72 -20.27 -22.27
CA LEU A 662 45.02 -21.29 -23.04
C LEU A 662 45.25 -22.66 -22.43
N VAL A 663 44.23 -23.51 -22.49
CA VAL A 663 44.41 -24.96 -22.39
C VAL A 663 44.15 -25.62 -23.74
N ALA A 664 44.97 -26.61 -24.09
CA ALA A 664 44.87 -27.32 -25.36
C ALA A 664 44.97 -28.83 -25.13
N ARG A 665 43.95 -29.57 -25.59
CA ARG A 665 43.85 -31.02 -25.45
C ARG A 665 44.30 -31.71 -26.73
N ASP A 666 45.32 -32.54 -26.64
CA ASP A 666 45.83 -33.29 -27.79
C ASP A 666 45.00 -34.54 -28.12
N ALA A 667 45.31 -35.17 -29.25
CA ALA A 667 44.62 -36.38 -29.72
C ALA A 667 44.75 -37.59 -28.77
N ALA A 668 45.74 -37.60 -27.87
CA ALA A 668 45.92 -38.64 -26.86
C ALA A 668 45.17 -38.33 -25.56
N GLY A 669 44.45 -37.21 -25.49
CA GLY A 669 43.72 -36.77 -24.30
C GLY A 669 44.62 -36.15 -23.23
N VAL A 670 45.82 -35.68 -23.59
CA VAL A 670 46.67 -34.91 -22.69
C VAL A 670 46.32 -33.43 -22.81
N LEU A 671 46.05 -32.79 -21.67
CA LEU A 671 45.84 -31.35 -21.57
C LEU A 671 47.17 -30.64 -21.33
N TRP A 672 47.39 -29.59 -22.09
CA TRP A 672 48.56 -28.72 -22.03
C TRP A 672 48.12 -27.29 -21.70
N LEU A 673 48.84 -26.64 -20.80
CA LEU A 673 48.68 -25.22 -20.48
C LEU A 673 49.65 -24.41 -21.33
N TYR A 674 49.16 -23.32 -21.91
CA TYR A 674 49.91 -22.32 -22.65
C TYR A 674 49.73 -20.98 -21.95
N GLN A 675 50.76 -20.55 -21.22
CA GLN A 675 50.68 -19.31 -20.47
C GLN A 675 50.87 -18.10 -21.38
N GLY A 676 50.01 -17.10 -21.22
CA GLY A 676 50.13 -15.83 -21.95
C GLY A 676 51.38 -15.05 -21.53
N ASN A 677 52.06 -14.42 -22.48
CA ASN A 677 53.24 -13.60 -22.19
C ASN A 677 52.97 -12.09 -22.14
N GLY A 678 51.72 -11.67 -22.30
CA GLY A 678 51.30 -10.25 -22.32
C GLY A 678 51.72 -9.47 -23.56
N ALA A 679 52.28 -10.13 -24.58
CA ALA A 679 52.66 -9.52 -25.85
C ALA A 679 51.93 -10.19 -27.03
N GLY A 680 50.79 -10.84 -26.77
CA GLY A 680 50.02 -11.57 -27.77
C GLY A 680 50.66 -12.90 -28.20
N ASN A 681 51.42 -13.56 -27.34
CA ASN A 681 52.01 -14.88 -27.60
C ASN A 681 52.08 -15.73 -26.31
N PHE A 682 52.59 -16.96 -26.41
CA PHE A 682 52.64 -17.93 -25.31
C PHE A 682 54.06 -18.29 -24.89
N LEU A 683 54.20 -18.66 -23.62
CA LEU A 683 55.38 -19.36 -23.11
C LEU A 683 55.41 -20.82 -23.61
N ALA A 684 56.49 -21.54 -23.26
CA ALA A 684 56.57 -22.96 -23.53
C ALA A 684 55.45 -23.72 -22.79
N ARG A 685 54.76 -24.62 -23.50
CA ARG A 685 53.61 -25.34 -22.94
C ARG A 685 54.01 -26.22 -21.75
N VAL A 686 53.15 -26.26 -20.74
CA VAL A 686 53.28 -27.11 -19.55
C VAL A 686 52.28 -28.25 -19.63
N ARG A 687 52.70 -29.48 -19.28
CA ARG A 687 51.79 -30.63 -19.25
C ARG A 687 50.93 -30.57 -17.99
N VAL A 688 49.61 -30.50 -18.14
CA VAL A 688 48.67 -30.57 -17.01
C VAL A 688 48.40 -32.03 -16.64
N GLY A 689 48.04 -32.87 -17.60
CA GLY A 689 47.76 -34.29 -17.33
C GLY A 689 47.05 -35.02 -18.47
N SER A 690 46.88 -36.34 -18.34
CA SER A 690 46.14 -37.19 -19.29
C SER A 690 44.71 -37.48 -18.82
N GLY A 691 43.86 -38.00 -19.71
CA GLY A 691 42.49 -38.44 -19.38
C GLY A 691 41.40 -37.40 -19.66
N TRP A 692 41.78 -36.24 -20.20
CA TRP A 692 40.85 -35.16 -20.52
C TRP A 692 39.96 -35.45 -21.72
N ASN A 693 40.24 -36.52 -22.49
CA ASN A 693 39.34 -37.05 -23.50
C ASN A 693 38.06 -37.70 -22.91
N ALA A 694 37.93 -37.75 -21.58
CA ALA A 694 36.68 -38.13 -20.91
C ALA A 694 35.56 -37.08 -21.06
N PHE A 695 35.90 -35.84 -21.42
CA PHE A 695 34.97 -34.72 -21.63
C PHE A 695 34.76 -34.46 -23.11
N THR A 696 33.59 -33.99 -23.52
CA THR A 696 33.33 -33.56 -24.90
C THR A 696 33.63 -32.08 -25.10
N HIS A 697 33.47 -31.26 -24.06
CA HIS A 697 33.71 -29.82 -24.09
C HIS A 697 34.54 -29.35 -22.88
N LEU A 698 35.44 -28.41 -23.13
CA LEU A 698 36.18 -27.63 -22.14
C LEU A 698 35.90 -26.14 -22.38
N VAL A 699 35.40 -25.44 -21.36
CA VAL A 699 34.93 -24.06 -21.47
C VAL A 699 35.56 -23.22 -20.37
N GLY A 700 36.20 -22.10 -20.73
CA GLY A 700 36.58 -21.08 -19.77
C GLY A 700 35.32 -20.38 -19.30
N ALA A 701 34.98 -20.54 -18.02
CA ALA A 701 33.72 -20.04 -17.48
C ALA A 701 33.87 -18.65 -16.84
N GLY A 702 35.08 -18.09 -16.76
CA GLY A 702 35.32 -16.96 -15.87
C GLY A 702 35.34 -17.42 -14.41
N ASP A 703 35.24 -16.47 -13.48
CA ASP A 703 35.33 -16.75 -12.05
C ASP A 703 33.99 -17.30 -11.53
N VAL A 704 33.90 -18.61 -11.33
CA VAL A 704 32.63 -19.25 -10.92
C VAL A 704 32.44 -19.25 -9.41
N ASP A 705 33.46 -18.88 -8.63
CA ASP A 705 33.44 -18.96 -7.18
C ASP A 705 33.88 -17.68 -6.46
N ALA A 706 33.96 -16.57 -7.21
CA ALA A 706 34.26 -15.22 -6.76
C ALA A 706 35.60 -15.12 -6.01
N ASP A 707 36.60 -15.93 -6.39
CA ASP A 707 37.94 -15.91 -5.77
C ASP A 707 38.95 -14.99 -6.49
N GLY A 708 38.48 -14.27 -7.51
CA GLY A 708 39.20 -13.34 -8.37
C GLY A 708 39.96 -14.02 -9.50
N ARG A 709 39.75 -15.32 -9.74
CA ARG A 709 40.45 -16.08 -10.77
C ARG A 709 39.45 -16.77 -11.70
N PRO A 710 39.73 -16.83 -13.00
CA PRO A 710 38.87 -17.55 -13.92
C PRO A 710 39.06 -19.06 -13.78
N ASP A 711 38.00 -19.80 -14.09
CA ASP A 711 37.88 -21.23 -13.89
C ASP A 711 37.47 -21.95 -15.18
N LEU A 712 37.55 -23.29 -15.14
CA LEU A 712 37.23 -24.15 -16.28
C LEU A 712 36.04 -25.07 -15.96
N VAL A 713 35.07 -25.13 -16.86
CA VAL A 713 34.01 -26.15 -16.87
C VAL A 713 34.38 -27.24 -17.87
N ALA A 714 34.32 -28.50 -17.44
CA ALA A 714 34.48 -29.66 -18.30
C ALA A 714 33.19 -30.47 -18.34
N TYR A 715 32.62 -30.65 -19.52
CA TYR A 715 31.34 -31.32 -19.73
C TYR A 715 31.50 -32.56 -20.61
N GLY A 716 30.79 -33.63 -20.29
CA GLY A 716 30.72 -34.81 -21.15
C GLY A 716 29.83 -35.93 -20.62
N PRO A 717 29.88 -37.12 -21.28
CA PRO A 717 29.00 -38.25 -20.96
C PRO A 717 29.10 -38.76 -19.52
N ASN A 718 30.23 -38.49 -18.85
CA ASN A 718 30.50 -38.90 -17.48
C ASN A 718 30.12 -37.82 -16.44
N GLY A 719 29.46 -36.74 -16.87
CA GLY A 719 29.04 -35.62 -16.04
C GLY A 719 29.83 -34.33 -16.30
N THR A 720 29.48 -33.31 -15.52
CA THR A 720 30.11 -31.98 -15.53
C THR A 720 31.00 -31.80 -14.32
N TYR A 721 32.13 -31.12 -14.49
CA TYR A 721 33.00 -30.74 -13.40
C TYR A 721 33.44 -29.30 -13.56
N VAL A 722 33.53 -28.60 -12.42
CA VAL A 722 34.19 -27.32 -12.32
C VAL A 722 35.61 -27.54 -11.83
N TYR A 723 36.56 -26.89 -12.49
CA TYR A 723 37.98 -26.89 -12.17
C TYR A 723 38.38 -25.46 -11.76
N ARG A 724 38.44 -25.24 -10.45
CA ARG A 724 38.92 -24.00 -9.83
C ARG A 724 40.38 -23.75 -10.14
N SER A 725 40.73 -22.54 -10.54
CA SER A 725 42.12 -22.12 -10.77
C SER A 725 42.92 -21.98 -9.47
N THR A 726 44.18 -22.43 -9.51
CA THR A 726 45.11 -22.36 -8.37
C THR A 726 46.21 -21.31 -8.54
N SER A 727 46.20 -20.54 -9.63
CA SER A 727 47.31 -19.66 -10.04
C SER A 727 48.67 -20.37 -10.12
N SER A 728 48.68 -21.63 -10.56
CA SER A 728 49.90 -22.44 -10.67
C SER A 728 50.03 -23.09 -12.03
N ALA A 729 51.08 -22.74 -12.78
CA ALA A 729 51.33 -23.33 -14.09
C ALA A 729 51.49 -24.87 -14.09
N THR A 730 51.99 -25.43 -12.99
CA THR A 730 52.28 -26.88 -12.86
C THR A 730 51.15 -27.68 -12.23
N ALA A 731 50.20 -27.01 -11.58
CA ALA A 731 49.04 -27.63 -10.96
C ALA A 731 47.81 -26.71 -11.08
N PRO A 732 47.41 -26.30 -12.29
CA PRO A 732 46.54 -25.15 -12.52
C PRO A 732 45.12 -25.29 -11.99
N PHE A 733 44.70 -26.52 -11.66
CA PHE A 733 43.31 -26.79 -11.29
C PHE A 733 43.17 -27.61 -10.02
N SER A 734 42.17 -27.24 -9.22
CA SER A 734 41.54 -28.09 -8.21
C SER A 734 40.09 -28.36 -8.62
N ARG A 735 39.59 -29.57 -8.40
CA ARG A 735 38.23 -29.93 -8.83
C ARG A 735 37.20 -29.59 -7.75
N LEU A 736 36.12 -28.90 -8.13
CA LEU A 736 34.94 -28.65 -7.30
C LEU A 736 33.81 -29.62 -7.65
N THR A 737 32.93 -29.87 -6.67
CA THR A 737 31.66 -30.55 -6.91
C THR A 737 30.68 -29.57 -7.56
N THR A 738 29.83 -30.06 -8.47
CA THR A 738 28.80 -29.22 -9.08
C THR A 738 27.53 -30.00 -9.39
N THR A 739 26.39 -29.32 -9.34
CA THR A 739 25.11 -29.86 -9.81
C THR A 739 24.79 -29.52 -11.27
N LEU A 740 25.62 -28.69 -11.92
CA LEU A 740 25.44 -28.26 -13.31
C LEU A 740 25.31 -29.47 -14.26
N TYR A 741 24.19 -29.55 -14.96
CA TYR A 741 23.85 -30.65 -15.88
C TYR A 741 23.82 -32.06 -15.26
N THR A 742 23.60 -32.17 -13.95
CA THR A 742 23.51 -33.48 -13.26
C THR A 742 22.41 -34.34 -13.87
N GLY A 743 22.79 -35.54 -14.33
CA GLY A 743 21.85 -36.48 -14.97
C GLY A 743 21.49 -36.13 -16.42
N GLU A 744 22.01 -35.03 -16.97
CA GLU A 744 21.70 -34.58 -18.34
C GLU A 744 22.72 -35.11 -19.38
N GLY A 745 23.84 -35.69 -18.93
CA GLY A 745 24.72 -36.52 -19.74
C GLY A 745 25.28 -35.83 -20.99
N THR A 746 24.72 -36.14 -22.17
CA THR A 746 25.08 -35.57 -23.49
C THR A 746 23.94 -34.78 -24.13
N ALA A 747 23.00 -34.27 -23.31
CA ALA A 747 21.86 -33.48 -23.77
C ALA A 747 22.26 -32.23 -24.57
N PHE A 748 23.45 -31.70 -24.32
CA PHE A 748 24.00 -30.54 -25.00
C PHE A 748 25.08 -30.95 -26.00
N ASP A 749 24.98 -30.39 -27.20
CA ASP A 749 25.94 -30.62 -28.28
C ASP A 749 26.96 -29.47 -28.40
N THR A 750 26.79 -28.42 -27.60
CA THR A 750 27.71 -27.28 -27.46
C THR A 750 27.57 -26.68 -26.07
N ILE A 751 28.70 -26.39 -25.40
CA ILE A 751 28.78 -25.57 -24.20
C ILE A 751 29.73 -24.40 -24.53
N ALA A 752 29.42 -23.19 -24.06
CA ALA A 752 30.19 -21.98 -24.33
C ALA A 752 30.19 -21.03 -23.13
#